data_AF-A0A502KNW9-F1
#
_entry.id   AF-A0A502KNW9-F1
#
_cell.length_a   1.000
_cell.length_b   1.000
_cell.length_c   1.000
_cell.angle_alpha   90.00
_cell.angle_beta   90.00
_cell.angle_gamma   90.00
#
_symmetry.space_group_name_H-M   'P 1'
#
loop_
_entity.id
_entity.type
_entity.pdbx_description
1 polymer ?
#
loop_
_entity_poly.entity_id
_entity_poly.type
_entity_poly.pdbx_seq_one_letter_code
_entity_poly.pdbx_strand_id
1 'polypeptide(L)'
;MTEQYWVGDFFVDVTRNQITKKAQSQKIPPKALAVLTCLAKNANKVVSHDDLLSEVWSETIVTPNTLQRSIAQLRKALGEDSQFYIKTHAKQGYSLEVEVRWQDKPGETIETATTVETNTTIATDETTPKIAPSERVSKKALSLITALIAMIILVFFGFNALTPANSLKLDIAEFNSLTATDHKEYSGIYSPDGQYVVFQRYSDKVCRNNNIWAKNIKTQQEIQLTKSMGAYGSHSFSKDGNSLVFIESDNCDKPITQKRCYKLMTLDFHQALTEPQSPTVLVECKNSRIARAKWLNNNNIALLQGFSNRWKLTSFSIEENNSTVIYELEEGNVIDYDYSTEDDLIALTRIHSDGQQYIDILKSDGQKLSSNKIEFPKEVPANRFIYPNFTPYTNQLIFSTGRQLFTLSYEGKVANISLPLHEPISSPIFHINGKRMLVIKGHYDSDIALIPLEKIAHNDHDLSQNTTIIERSTKGEDHAKFQPNGKLIAYTSNRSGRNQLWITDGKSPKQLSHFPIDSFLYELNWAADGKSILINANQKLTQIYLNSRTATIDFAHPIQKLFQWNSESNTALVIARIKGILKFAELDLNNGTHRVINDKKVHWAVKSEDGQLIYLDNMDQFWQSGPVEDQRIASLIDQGSDNGFIIKNNTIYGINEKFQLWSYTLNDEAFNIIGNVPQRLDYITDINQTEILFTLRIAAKKEVAEIILAD
;
A
#
# COMPACT_ATOMS: atom_id res chain seq x y z
N MET A 1 -2.43 36.99 30.55
CA MET A 1 -1.44 38.07 30.73
C MET A 1 -0.61 38.18 29.46
N THR A 2 -0.46 39.38 28.91
CA THR A 2 0.40 39.68 27.75
C THR A 2 1.87 39.74 28.22
N GLU A 3 2.55 38.59 28.28
CA GLU A 3 4.00 38.55 28.56
C GLU A 3 4.75 38.82 27.24
N GLN A 4 5.45 39.95 27.16
CA GLN A 4 6.36 40.30 26.07
C GLN A 4 7.73 40.60 26.68
N TYR A 5 8.79 40.05 26.10
CA TYR A 5 10.15 40.19 26.62
C TYR A 5 11.19 40.06 25.52
N TRP A 6 12.40 40.52 25.80
CA TRP A 6 13.56 40.37 24.93
C TRP A 6 14.50 39.32 25.48
N VAL A 7 15.08 38.52 24.58
CA VAL A 7 16.17 37.57 24.83
C VAL A 7 17.32 38.01 23.94
N GLY A 8 18.27 38.79 24.48
CA GLY A 8 19.25 39.51 23.66
C GLY A 8 18.57 40.42 22.62
N ASP A 9 18.84 40.18 21.33
CA ASP A 9 18.26 40.91 20.19
C ASP A 9 16.91 40.34 19.70
N PHE A 10 16.39 39.29 20.34
CA PHE A 10 15.15 38.62 19.93
C PHE A 10 13.97 39.14 20.73
N PHE A 11 12.96 39.72 20.05
CA PHE A 11 11.69 40.09 20.67
C PHE A 11 10.74 38.90 20.69
N VAL A 12 10.24 38.55 21.87
CA VAL A 12 9.34 37.42 22.09
C VAL A 12 7.93 37.93 22.39
N ASP A 13 6.99 37.60 21.52
CA ASP A 13 5.56 37.89 21.70
C ASP A 13 4.82 36.58 22.04
N VAL A 14 4.57 36.36 23.34
CA VAL A 14 3.90 35.15 23.84
C VAL A 14 2.46 35.08 23.33
N THR A 15 1.78 36.21 23.09
CA THR A 15 0.39 36.20 22.61
C THR A 15 0.25 35.78 21.16
N ARG A 16 1.26 36.11 20.35
CA ARG A 16 1.30 35.73 18.92
C ARG A 16 2.09 34.45 18.66
N ASN A 17 2.65 33.84 19.71
CA ASN A 17 3.56 32.73 19.65
C ASN A 17 4.72 32.96 18.66
N GLN A 18 5.38 34.11 18.75
CA GLN A 18 6.37 34.56 17.76
C GLN A 18 7.66 35.07 18.38
N ILE A 19 8.76 34.85 17.67
CA ILE A 19 10.07 35.44 17.94
C ILE A 19 10.47 36.28 16.73
N THR A 20 10.91 37.52 16.96
CA THR A 20 11.30 38.48 15.90
C THR A 20 12.73 38.95 16.08
N LYS A 21 13.53 38.92 15.01
CA LYS A 21 14.88 39.51 14.94
C LYS A 21 15.05 40.27 13.63
N LYS A 22 15.52 41.53 13.67
CA LYS A 22 15.76 42.39 12.49
C LYS A 22 14.61 42.37 11.45
N ALA A 23 13.36 42.55 11.90
CA ALA A 23 12.13 42.52 11.11
C ALA A 23 11.72 41.17 10.47
N GLN A 24 12.41 40.06 10.79
CA GLN A 24 11.99 38.70 10.44
C GLN A 24 11.30 38.06 11.64
N SER A 25 10.01 37.76 11.51
CA SER A 25 9.22 37.07 12.54
C SER A 25 9.05 35.59 12.19
N GLN A 26 9.29 34.72 13.18
CA GLN A 26 9.10 33.28 13.08
C GLN A 26 8.07 32.82 14.13
N LYS A 27 7.06 32.07 13.68
CA LYS A 27 6.10 31.40 14.59
C LYS A 27 6.75 30.20 15.28
N ILE A 28 6.54 30.09 16.58
CA ILE A 28 7.06 29.03 17.44
C ILE A 28 5.89 28.23 18.03
N PRO A 29 5.97 26.90 18.12
CA PRO A 29 4.94 26.11 18.78
C PRO A 29 4.72 26.58 20.24
N PRO A 30 3.46 26.67 20.73
CA PRO A 30 3.17 27.24 22.04
C PRO A 30 3.94 26.62 23.20
N LYS A 31 4.11 25.28 23.21
CA LYS A 31 4.88 24.58 24.24
C LYS A 31 6.39 24.87 24.17
N ALA A 32 6.95 25.00 22.97
CA ALA A 32 8.35 25.41 22.83
C ALA A 32 8.55 26.86 23.32
N LEU A 33 7.62 27.76 23.02
CA LEU A 33 7.68 29.12 23.52
C LEU A 33 7.50 29.19 25.05
N ALA A 34 6.62 28.37 25.61
CA ALA A 34 6.47 28.23 27.06
C ALA A 34 7.75 27.75 27.75
N VAL A 35 8.50 26.81 27.14
CA VAL A 35 9.85 26.43 27.62
C VAL A 35 10.79 27.64 27.60
N LEU A 36 10.82 28.42 26.53
CA LEU A 36 11.66 29.63 26.47
C LEU A 36 11.26 30.63 27.56
N THR A 37 9.96 30.84 27.80
CA THR A 37 9.46 31.73 28.85
C THR A 37 9.84 31.23 30.26
N CYS A 38 9.77 29.92 30.51
CA CYS A 38 10.20 29.33 31.77
C CYS A 38 11.71 29.55 32.01
N LEU A 39 12.52 29.33 30.98
CA LEU A 39 13.97 29.60 31.02
C LEU A 39 14.26 31.11 31.18
N ALA A 40 13.48 31.98 30.56
CA ALA A 40 13.63 33.44 30.65
C ALA A 40 13.29 33.97 32.05
N LYS A 41 12.28 33.39 32.73
CA LYS A 41 11.96 33.70 34.14
C LYS A 41 13.08 33.27 35.09
N ASN A 42 13.87 32.28 34.69
CA ASN A 42 15.02 31.75 35.41
C ASN A 42 16.36 32.08 34.72
N ALA A 43 16.45 33.26 34.08
CA ALA A 43 17.65 33.65 33.34
C ALA A 43 18.93 33.49 34.18
N ASN A 44 19.98 32.96 33.55
CA ASN A 44 21.27 32.63 34.16
C ASN A 44 21.24 31.56 35.28
N LYS A 45 20.15 30.81 35.44
CA LYS A 45 20.05 29.64 36.33
C LYS A 45 19.78 28.37 35.53
N VAL A 46 20.23 27.23 36.07
CA VAL A 46 19.90 25.91 35.50
C VAL A 46 18.51 25.51 36.00
N VAL A 47 17.58 25.29 35.06
CA VAL A 47 16.25 24.74 35.36
C VAL A 47 16.28 23.25 35.04
N SER A 48 15.84 22.42 36.00
CA SER A 48 15.96 20.97 35.85
C SER A 48 15.04 20.43 34.74
N HIS A 49 15.34 19.22 34.26
CA HIS A 49 14.47 18.55 33.29
C HIS A 49 13.06 18.35 33.85
N ASP A 50 12.95 17.95 35.11
CA ASP A 50 11.67 17.67 35.77
C ASP A 50 10.87 18.96 35.98
N ASP A 51 11.52 20.05 36.39
CA ASP A 51 10.85 21.36 36.57
C ASP A 51 10.32 21.91 35.24
N LEU A 52 11.09 21.77 34.15
CA LEU A 52 10.66 22.19 32.81
C LEU A 52 9.49 21.35 32.31
N LEU A 53 9.50 20.05 32.60
CA LEU A 53 8.42 19.14 32.24
C LEU A 53 7.16 19.43 33.06
N SER A 54 7.28 19.65 34.38
CA SER A 54 6.13 19.93 35.26
C SER A 54 5.52 21.30 34.99
N GLU A 55 6.32 22.34 34.74
CA GLU A 55 5.83 23.70 34.54
C GLU A 55 5.10 23.84 33.18
N VAL A 56 5.65 23.24 32.12
CA VAL A 56 5.11 23.41 30.77
C VAL A 56 4.09 22.34 30.40
N TRP A 57 4.14 21.16 31.03
CA TRP A 57 3.24 20.03 30.77
C TRP A 57 2.57 19.49 32.04
N SER A 58 2.14 20.37 32.95
CA SER A 58 1.46 20.02 34.21
C SER A 58 0.22 19.11 34.04
N GLU A 59 -0.47 19.19 32.90
CA GLU A 59 -1.70 18.42 32.60
C GLU A 59 -1.48 17.32 31.56
N THR A 60 -0.22 16.93 31.27
CA THR A 60 0.06 15.94 30.23
C THR A 60 1.29 15.10 30.56
N ILE A 61 1.14 13.77 30.59
CA ILE A 61 2.28 12.86 30.75
C ILE A 61 3.10 12.88 29.46
N VAL A 62 4.29 13.47 29.52
CA VAL A 62 5.20 13.59 28.37
C VAL A 62 6.52 12.87 28.64
N THR A 63 7.09 12.27 27.60
CA THR A 63 8.43 11.66 27.70
C THR A 63 9.52 12.74 27.64
N PRO A 64 10.73 12.50 28.20
CA PRO A 64 11.84 13.47 28.18
C PRO A 64 12.25 13.96 26.78
N ASN A 65 11.97 13.17 25.74
CA ASN A 65 12.21 13.55 24.34
C ASN A 65 11.40 14.78 23.89
N THR A 66 10.25 15.04 24.53
CA THR A 66 9.42 16.22 24.22
C THR A 66 10.16 17.51 24.53
N LEU A 67 10.82 17.60 25.69
CA LEU A 67 11.62 18.75 26.09
C LEU A 67 12.81 18.95 25.13
N GLN A 68 13.49 17.87 24.73
CA GLN A 68 14.60 17.94 23.77
C GLN A 68 14.16 18.51 22.41
N ARG A 69 12.98 18.12 21.93
CA ARG A 69 12.41 18.65 20.68
C ARG A 69 12.08 20.14 20.78
N SER A 70 11.52 20.59 21.91
CA SER A 70 11.27 22.01 22.17
C SER A 70 12.57 22.82 22.18
N ILE A 71 13.62 22.32 22.84
CA ILE A 71 14.94 22.99 22.85
C ILE A 71 15.54 23.05 21.44
N ALA A 72 15.42 21.99 20.63
CA ALA A 72 15.90 22.00 19.26
C ALA A 72 15.17 23.03 18.37
N GLN A 73 13.85 23.18 18.55
CA GLN A 73 13.06 24.20 17.85
C GLN A 73 13.45 25.62 18.25
N LEU A 74 13.65 25.85 19.55
CA LEU A 74 14.12 27.15 20.06
C LEU A 74 15.51 27.49 19.53
N ARG A 75 16.43 26.52 19.53
CA ARG A 75 17.78 26.74 19.00
C ARG A 75 17.77 27.10 17.52
N LYS A 76 16.93 26.43 16.73
CA LYS A 76 16.74 26.78 15.32
C LYS A 76 16.21 28.22 15.14
N ALA A 77 15.29 28.66 16.00
CA ALA A 77 14.74 30.01 15.93
C ALA A 77 15.71 31.10 16.40
N LEU A 78 16.61 30.78 17.34
CA LEU A 78 17.62 31.69 17.87
C LEU A 78 18.92 31.76 17.04
N GLY A 79 19.02 31.00 15.95
CA GLY A 79 20.11 31.10 14.97
C GLY A 79 21.43 30.43 15.40
N GLU A 80 22.53 30.79 14.73
CA GLU A 80 23.83 30.11 14.86
C GLU A 80 24.42 30.18 16.28
N ASP A 81 24.16 31.27 17.03
CA ASP A 81 24.63 31.45 18.41
C ASP A 81 23.71 30.77 19.46
N SER A 82 22.71 30.01 19.04
CA SER A 82 21.70 29.45 19.93
C SER A 82 22.23 28.49 21.00
N GLN A 83 23.38 27.85 20.75
CA GLN A 83 24.07 27.01 21.73
C GLN A 83 24.73 27.81 22.84
N PHE A 84 25.04 29.10 22.60
CA PHE A 84 25.51 30.03 23.62
C PHE A 84 24.34 30.61 24.42
N TYR A 85 23.19 30.83 23.78
CA TYR A 85 21.99 31.34 24.45
C TYR A 85 21.31 30.28 25.33
N ILE A 86 21.07 29.07 24.82
CA ILE A 86 20.48 27.98 25.59
C ILE A 86 21.55 26.91 25.81
N LYS A 87 22.12 26.84 27.01
CA LYS A 87 23.13 25.82 27.35
C LYS A 87 22.48 24.54 27.87
N THR A 88 23.06 23.41 27.47
CA THR A 88 22.68 22.09 27.98
C THR A 88 23.62 21.69 29.10
N HIS A 89 23.05 21.41 30.28
CA HIS A 89 23.76 20.85 31.42
C HIS A 89 23.40 19.37 31.50
N ALA A 90 24.32 18.51 31.07
CA ALA A 90 24.08 17.06 30.96
C ALA A 90 23.55 16.48 32.28
N LYS A 91 22.42 15.76 32.23
CA LYS A 91 21.71 15.16 33.37
C LYS A 91 21.14 16.14 34.40
N GLN A 92 21.31 17.45 34.23
CA GLN A 92 20.80 18.47 35.15
C GLN A 92 19.63 19.22 34.52
N GLY A 93 19.82 19.85 33.36
CA GLY A 93 18.78 20.71 32.79
C GLY A 93 19.27 21.63 31.68
N TYR A 94 18.58 22.76 31.54
CA TYR A 94 18.93 23.81 30.58
C TYR A 94 19.00 25.17 31.29
N SER A 95 19.88 26.05 30.80
CA SER A 95 19.94 27.46 31.24
C SER A 95 19.83 28.39 30.04
N LEU A 96 19.25 29.57 30.25
CA LEU A 96 19.28 30.68 29.29
C LEU A 96 20.34 31.68 29.75
N GLU A 97 21.45 31.75 29.02
CA GLU A 97 22.66 32.54 29.35
C GLU A 97 22.78 33.75 28.43
N VAL A 98 21.76 34.59 28.45
CA VAL A 98 21.68 35.84 27.70
C VAL A 98 20.79 36.81 28.46
N GLU A 99 21.01 38.11 28.26
CA GLU A 99 20.22 39.16 28.91
C GLU A 99 18.74 39.03 28.54
N VAL A 100 17.89 38.99 29.57
CA VAL A 100 16.42 38.98 29.44
C VAL A 100 15.87 40.30 29.96
N ARG A 101 15.14 41.02 29.12
CA ARG A 101 14.46 42.28 29.49
C ARG A 101 12.95 42.08 29.38
N TRP A 102 12.22 42.26 30.47
CA TRP A 102 10.76 42.15 30.45
C TRP A 102 10.14 43.50 30.12
N GLN A 103 9.07 43.50 29.33
CA GLN A 103 8.32 44.72 29.07
C GLN A 103 7.37 44.99 30.24
N ASP A 104 7.68 46.00 31.05
CA ASP A 104 6.79 46.42 32.13
C ASP A 104 5.47 46.95 31.56
N LYS A 105 4.36 46.55 32.19
CA LYS A 105 3.05 47.18 31.93
C LYS A 105 3.06 48.59 32.54
N PRO A 106 2.51 49.61 31.86
CA PRO A 106 2.16 50.84 32.54
C PRO A 106 1.01 50.55 33.51
N GLY A 107 1.30 50.56 34.80
CA GLY A 107 0.31 50.49 35.87
C GLY A 107 -0.16 51.90 36.25
N GLU A 108 -1.48 52.11 36.20
CA GLU A 108 -2.18 53.18 36.89
C GLU A 108 -1.88 53.15 38.39
N THR A 109 -1.65 54.31 39.03
CA THR A 109 -2.65 54.92 39.94
C THR A 109 -2.25 56.29 40.49
N ILE A 110 -3.18 57.24 40.28
CA ILE A 110 -3.74 58.25 41.20
C ILE A 110 -2.97 59.57 41.47
N GLU A 111 -3.58 60.62 40.89
CA GLU A 111 -3.90 61.97 41.39
C GLU A 111 -2.91 62.71 42.31
N THR A 112 -2.55 63.94 41.93
CA THR A 112 -2.91 65.17 42.67
C THR A 112 -2.72 66.39 41.75
N ALA A 113 -3.61 67.38 41.90
CA ALA A 113 -3.67 68.74 41.34
C ALA A 113 -2.32 69.38 40.92
N THR A 114 -2.23 70.30 39.96
CA THR A 114 -2.80 71.67 40.03
C THR A 114 -2.56 72.44 38.71
N THR A 115 -3.55 73.26 38.30
CA THR A 115 -3.49 74.57 37.60
C THR A 115 -2.79 74.79 36.23
N VAL A 116 -3.62 75.23 35.25
CA VAL A 116 -3.55 76.47 34.41
C VAL A 116 -2.40 76.53 33.39
N GLU A 117 -2.57 76.70 32.07
CA GLU A 117 -3.16 77.84 31.30
C GLU A 117 -3.23 77.42 29.80
N THR A 118 -4.38 77.49 29.13
CA THR A 118 -4.79 78.50 28.12
C THR A 118 -3.89 78.69 26.88
N ASN A 119 -4.32 78.19 25.70
CA ASN A 119 -4.66 78.98 24.49
C ASN A 119 -4.97 78.05 23.29
N THR A 120 -6.18 78.04 22.70
CA THR A 120 -6.67 78.91 21.59
C THR A 120 -6.04 78.45 20.25
N THR A 121 -6.70 78.00 19.16
CA THR A 121 -7.95 78.42 18.49
C THR A 121 -8.24 77.50 17.26
N ILE A 122 -9.54 77.36 16.89
CA ILE A 122 -10.17 77.28 15.54
C ILE A 122 -9.78 76.09 14.63
N ALA A 123 -10.64 75.17 14.17
CA ALA A 123 -12.03 75.12 13.66
C ALA A 123 -12.12 74.90 12.13
N THR A 124 -12.95 73.90 11.78
CA THR A 124 -13.78 73.70 10.56
C THR A 124 -13.06 73.60 9.21
N ASP A 125 -13.43 72.70 8.28
CA ASP A 125 -14.78 72.63 7.69
C ASP A 125 -14.93 71.38 6.83
N GLU A 126 -16.18 70.93 6.70
CA GLU A 126 -16.63 69.95 5.73
C GLU A 126 -16.72 70.61 4.35
N THR A 127 -16.43 69.90 3.26
CA THR A 127 -17.18 70.09 2.01
C THR A 127 -17.00 68.93 1.03
N THR A 128 -18.13 68.46 0.55
CA THR A 128 -18.35 67.55 -0.58
C THR A 128 -17.80 68.12 -1.90
N PRO A 129 -17.48 67.27 -2.89
CA PRO A 129 -17.49 67.71 -4.29
C PRO A 129 -18.49 66.94 -5.17
N LYS A 130 -19.23 67.74 -5.94
CA LYS A 130 -20.12 67.39 -7.06
C LYS A 130 -19.34 66.87 -8.29
N ILE A 131 -20.05 66.09 -9.10
CA ILE A 131 -19.63 65.45 -10.35
C ILE A 131 -19.78 66.38 -11.57
N ALA A 132 -18.85 66.18 -12.53
CA ALA A 132 -18.87 66.38 -14.01
C ALA A 132 -18.06 67.56 -14.60
N PRO A 133 -17.53 67.46 -15.86
CA PRO A 133 -17.43 66.30 -16.77
C PRO A 133 -16.03 66.03 -17.38
N SER A 134 -15.90 64.80 -17.89
CA SER A 134 -14.97 64.22 -18.88
C SER A 134 -13.74 65.00 -19.39
N GLU A 135 -12.56 64.43 -19.14
CA GLU A 135 -11.43 64.51 -20.06
C GLU A 135 -11.09 63.13 -20.64
N ARG A 136 -10.72 63.15 -21.92
CA ARG A 136 -10.49 62.00 -22.79
C ARG A 136 -9.40 61.08 -22.25
N VAL A 137 -9.78 59.86 -21.88
CA VAL A 137 -8.83 58.78 -21.58
C VAL A 137 -8.04 58.45 -22.86
N SER A 138 -6.74 58.74 -22.82
CA SER A 138 -5.78 58.36 -23.86
C SER A 138 -5.82 56.85 -24.12
N LYS A 139 -5.88 56.46 -25.40
CA LYS A 139 -5.89 55.04 -25.84
C LYS A 139 -4.70 54.22 -25.28
N LYS A 140 -3.63 54.87 -24.81
CA LYS A 140 -2.49 54.20 -24.14
C LYS A 140 -2.79 53.77 -22.70
N ALA A 141 -3.65 54.48 -21.97
CA ALA A 141 -4.05 54.11 -20.60
C ALA A 141 -4.99 52.89 -20.60
N LEU A 142 -5.86 52.78 -21.60
CA LEU A 142 -6.76 51.62 -21.76
C LEU A 142 -5.97 50.34 -22.08
N SER A 143 -4.90 50.44 -22.88
CA SER A 143 -4.00 49.31 -23.19
C SER A 143 -3.21 48.80 -21.97
N LEU A 144 -2.85 49.69 -21.04
CA LEU A 144 -2.14 49.31 -19.82
C LEU A 144 -3.08 48.60 -18.83
N ILE A 145 -4.33 49.06 -18.75
CA ILE A 145 -5.35 48.43 -17.89
C ILE A 145 -5.73 47.05 -18.43
N THR A 146 -5.90 46.88 -19.75
CA THR A 146 -6.20 45.56 -20.33
C THR A 146 -5.03 44.60 -20.20
N ALA A 147 -3.78 45.06 -20.34
CA ALA A 147 -2.60 44.24 -20.11
C ALA A 147 -2.47 43.82 -18.63
N LEU A 148 -2.78 44.72 -17.69
CA LEU A 148 -2.77 44.43 -16.26
C LEU A 148 -3.86 43.42 -15.89
N ILE A 149 -5.07 43.57 -16.44
CA ILE A 149 -6.17 42.62 -16.23
C ILE A 149 -5.83 41.26 -16.84
N ALA A 150 -5.28 41.22 -18.06
CA ALA A 150 -4.84 39.97 -18.69
C ALA A 150 -3.72 39.28 -17.89
N MET A 151 -2.80 40.05 -17.31
CA MET A 151 -1.74 39.55 -16.43
C MET A 151 -2.31 39.03 -15.10
N ILE A 152 -3.25 39.73 -14.49
CA ILE A 152 -3.94 39.26 -13.27
C ILE A 152 -4.73 37.98 -13.57
N ILE A 153 -5.39 37.90 -14.72
CA ILE A 153 -6.10 36.70 -15.18
C ILE A 153 -5.09 35.55 -15.39
N LEU A 154 -3.96 35.78 -16.07
CA LEU A 154 -2.91 34.78 -16.25
C LEU A 154 -2.27 34.34 -14.93
N VAL A 155 -2.06 35.26 -14.00
CA VAL A 155 -1.56 34.94 -12.65
C VAL A 155 -2.62 34.18 -11.86
N PHE A 156 -3.90 34.53 -11.96
CA PHE A 156 -4.99 33.85 -11.28
C PHE A 156 -5.21 32.43 -11.83
N PHE A 157 -5.21 32.26 -13.15
CA PHE A 157 -5.28 30.95 -13.79
C PHE A 157 -4.00 30.13 -13.58
N GLY A 158 -2.83 30.79 -13.63
CA GLY A 158 -1.55 30.17 -13.32
C GLY A 158 -1.48 29.71 -11.85
N PHE A 159 -1.98 30.51 -10.91
CA PHE A 159 -2.02 30.18 -9.50
C PHE A 159 -2.99 29.02 -9.22
N ASN A 160 -4.18 29.02 -9.82
CA ASN A 160 -5.12 27.88 -9.71
C ASN A 160 -4.60 26.61 -10.42
N ALA A 161 -3.83 26.74 -11.49
CA ALA A 161 -3.18 25.59 -12.15
C ALA A 161 -1.95 25.06 -11.39
N LEU A 162 -1.32 25.90 -10.54
CA LEU A 162 -0.16 25.56 -9.73
C LEU A 162 -0.52 25.23 -8.27
N THR A 163 -1.73 25.49 -7.81
CA THR A 163 -2.21 24.99 -6.51
C THR A 163 -2.40 23.49 -6.63
N PRO A 164 -1.67 22.66 -5.86
CA PRO A 164 -1.95 21.24 -5.79
C PRO A 164 -3.42 21.06 -5.37
N ALA A 165 -4.13 20.14 -6.03
CA ALA A 165 -5.48 19.76 -5.62
C ALA A 165 -5.47 19.53 -4.11
N ASN A 166 -6.41 20.14 -3.38
CA ASN A 166 -6.51 19.99 -1.92
C ASN A 166 -6.41 18.51 -1.56
N SER A 167 -5.25 18.10 -1.04
CA SER A 167 -5.05 16.72 -0.60
C SER A 167 -5.94 16.54 0.63
N LEU A 168 -6.90 15.62 0.55
CA LEU A 168 -7.71 15.24 1.69
C LEU A 168 -6.78 14.93 2.87
N LYS A 169 -6.85 15.75 3.92
CA LYS A 169 -6.13 15.49 5.16
C LYS A 169 -7.06 14.69 6.04
N LEU A 170 -6.67 13.45 6.33
CA LEU A 170 -7.33 12.62 7.32
C LEU A 170 -6.58 12.80 8.63
N ASP A 171 -7.13 13.63 9.51
CA ASP A 171 -6.63 13.77 10.88
C ASP A 171 -7.13 12.58 11.70
N ILE A 172 -6.21 11.74 12.16
CA ILE A 172 -6.56 10.53 12.91
C ILE A 172 -6.67 10.87 14.39
N ALA A 173 -7.85 10.65 14.96
CA ALA A 173 -8.09 10.76 16.40
C ALA A 173 -7.67 9.48 17.11
N GLU A 174 -8.14 8.32 16.63
CA GLU A 174 -7.89 7.02 17.25
C GLU A 174 -7.64 5.92 16.23
N PHE A 175 -6.97 4.86 16.69
CA PHE A 175 -6.73 3.64 15.93
C PHE A 175 -6.98 2.42 16.82
N ASN A 176 -8.05 1.68 16.54
CA ASN A 176 -8.54 0.60 17.39
C ASN A 176 -8.52 -0.73 16.64
N SER A 177 -7.91 -1.77 17.22
CA SER A 177 -8.05 -3.14 16.69
C SER A 177 -9.47 -3.63 16.99
N LEU A 178 -10.24 -3.98 15.95
CA LEU A 178 -11.58 -4.54 16.10
C LEU A 178 -11.55 -6.05 16.26
N THR A 179 -10.57 -6.71 15.67
CA THR A 179 -10.28 -8.12 15.90
C THR A 179 -8.83 -8.26 16.34
N ALA A 180 -8.48 -9.37 16.99
CA ALA A 180 -7.12 -9.58 17.51
C ALA A 180 -6.85 -11.07 17.80
N THR A 181 -7.40 -11.98 16.99
CA THR A 181 -7.17 -13.42 17.21
C THR A 181 -5.83 -13.86 16.62
N ASP A 182 -5.39 -15.08 16.93
CA ASP A 182 -4.20 -15.67 16.29
C ASP A 182 -4.43 -16.03 14.81
N HIS A 183 -5.70 -16.07 14.38
CA HIS A 183 -6.07 -16.33 12.99
C HIS A 183 -5.89 -15.07 12.13
N LYS A 184 -5.80 -15.27 10.81
CA LYS A 184 -5.75 -14.16 9.85
C LYS A 184 -7.17 -13.69 9.55
N GLU A 185 -7.39 -12.38 9.60
CA GLU A 185 -8.69 -11.76 9.42
C GLU A 185 -8.66 -10.69 8.31
N TYR A 186 -9.67 -10.69 7.45
CA TYR A 186 -9.70 -9.91 6.21
C TYR A 186 -11.11 -9.45 5.84
N SER A 187 -11.18 -8.61 4.81
CA SER A 187 -12.42 -8.24 4.10
C SER A 187 -13.49 -7.62 5.00
N GLY A 188 -13.09 -6.82 6.00
CA GLY A 188 -14.03 -6.15 6.91
C GLY A 188 -14.95 -5.15 6.19
N ILE A 189 -16.26 -5.24 6.38
CA ILE A 189 -17.23 -4.23 5.95
C ILE A 189 -18.20 -3.92 7.09
N TYR A 190 -18.80 -2.72 7.11
CA TYR A 190 -19.90 -2.41 8.01
C TYR A 190 -21.22 -2.97 7.48
N SER A 191 -22.11 -3.38 8.38
CA SER A 191 -23.54 -3.50 8.05
C SER A 191 -24.12 -2.12 7.70
N PRO A 192 -25.19 -2.03 6.88
CA PRO A 192 -25.77 -0.75 6.47
C PRO A 192 -26.23 0.13 7.64
N ASP A 193 -26.63 -0.48 8.75
CA ASP A 193 -27.01 0.20 10.00
C ASP A 193 -25.81 0.59 10.89
N GLY A 194 -24.58 0.19 10.52
CA GLY A 194 -23.36 0.45 11.25
C GLY A 194 -23.21 -0.31 12.57
N GLN A 195 -24.09 -1.26 12.90
CA GLN A 195 -24.04 -1.98 14.18
C GLN A 195 -23.06 -3.15 14.19
N TYR A 196 -22.76 -3.72 13.03
CA TYR A 196 -21.89 -4.87 12.87
C TYR A 196 -20.73 -4.58 11.92
N VAL A 197 -19.61 -5.24 12.19
CA VAL A 197 -18.54 -5.43 11.21
C VAL A 197 -18.55 -6.89 10.79
N VAL A 198 -18.71 -7.15 9.49
CA VAL A 198 -18.61 -8.48 8.90
C VAL A 198 -17.23 -8.68 8.32
N PHE A 199 -16.58 -9.79 8.63
CA PHE A 199 -15.20 -10.08 8.22
C PHE A 199 -14.99 -11.58 8.01
N GLN A 200 -13.85 -11.93 7.43
CA GLN A 200 -13.44 -13.32 7.22
C GLN A 200 -12.39 -13.72 8.26
N ARG A 201 -12.48 -14.94 8.78
CA ARG A 201 -11.47 -15.54 9.67
C ARG A 201 -10.96 -16.84 9.08
N TYR A 202 -9.67 -16.88 8.77
CA TYR A 202 -9.01 -18.02 8.10
C TYR A 202 -8.63 -19.13 9.06
N SER A 203 -8.59 -20.37 8.54
CA SER A 203 -7.99 -21.51 9.24
C SER A 203 -6.46 -21.37 9.30
N ASP A 204 -5.87 -21.75 10.43
CA ASP A 204 -4.41 -21.89 10.53
C ASP A 204 -3.86 -23.11 9.77
N LYS A 205 -4.71 -24.12 9.54
CA LYS A 205 -4.34 -25.39 8.89
C LYS A 205 -4.42 -25.32 7.37
N VAL A 206 -5.36 -24.55 6.83
CA VAL A 206 -5.64 -24.50 5.38
C VAL A 206 -5.63 -23.05 4.91
N CYS A 207 -4.64 -22.70 4.09
CA CYS A 207 -4.35 -21.31 3.70
C CYS A 207 -5.51 -20.53 3.07
N ARG A 208 -6.46 -21.22 2.43
CA ARG A 208 -7.54 -20.61 1.65
C ARG A 208 -8.92 -20.66 2.32
N ASN A 209 -9.11 -21.59 3.26
CA ASN A 209 -10.43 -21.82 3.86
C ASN A 209 -10.64 -20.86 5.03
N ASN A 210 -11.81 -20.26 5.07
CA ASN A 210 -12.24 -19.30 6.07
C ASN A 210 -13.73 -19.51 6.40
N ASN A 211 -14.16 -18.85 7.48
CA ASN A 211 -15.57 -18.62 7.77
C ASN A 211 -15.84 -17.12 7.72
N ILE A 212 -17.09 -16.75 7.44
CA ILE A 212 -17.56 -15.37 7.57
C ILE A 212 -18.09 -15.17 9.00
N TRP A 213 -17.71 -14.07 9.63
CA TRP A 213 -18.07 -13.69 10.99
C TRP A 213 -18.67 -12.29 11.01
N ALA A 214 -19.54 -12.02 11.98
CA ALA A 214 -19.99 -10.69 12.34
C ALA A 214 -19.53 -10.36 13.77
N LYS A 215 -19.13 -9.11 13.98
CA LYS A 215 -18.86 -8.56 15.31
C LYS A 215 -19.78 -7.38 15.56
N ASN A 216 -20.56 -7.46 16.64
CA ASN A 216 -21.35 -6.32 17.10
C ASN A 216 -20.41 -5.26 17.70
N ILE A 217 -20.44 -4.03 17.18
CA ILE A 217 -19.50 -2.98 17.58
C ILE A 217 -19.75 -2.51 19.03
N LYS A 218 -21.00 -2.54 19.50
CA LYS A 218 -21.35 -2.07 20.83
C LYS A 218 -21.11 -3.13 21.91
N THR A 219 -21.54 -4.36 21.68
CA THR A 219 -21.41 -5.44 22.67
C THR A 219 -20.10 -6.21 22.54
N GLN A 220 -19.35 -6.00 21.45
CA GLN A 220 -18.13 -6.72 21.10
C GLN A 220 -18.33 -8.23 20.86
N GLN A 221 -19.57 -8.70 20.82
CA GLN A 221 -19.90 -10.10 20.58
C GLN A 221 -19.57 -10.49 19.14
N GLU A 222 -18.85 -11.60 18.98
CA GLU A 222 -18.56 -12.20 17.68
C GLU A 222 -19.45 -13.41 17.42
N ILE A 223 -19.95 -13.51 16.18
CA ILE A 223 -20.89 -14.54 15.74
C ILE A 223 -20.41 -15.09 14.41
N GLN A 224 -20.25 -16.42 14.33
CA GLN A 224 -19.93 -17.09 13.07
C GLN A 224 -21.19 -17.15 12.21
N LEU A 225 -21.11 -16.68 10.96
CA LEU A 225 -22.26 -16.62 10.05
C LEU A 225 -22.37 -17.87 9.16
N THR A 226 -21.25 -18.48 8.81
CA THR A 226 -21.20 -19.66 7.92
C THR A 226 -21.03 -20.95 8.72
N LYS A 227 -21.75 -22.00 8.34
CA LYS A 227 -21.71 -23.31 9.01
C LYS A 227 -20.46 -24.12 8.67
N SER A 228 -20.07 -24.14 7.39
CA SER A 228 -18.90 -24.84 6.87
C SER A 228 -17.80 -23.87 6.49
N MET A 229 -16.55 -24.32 6.61
CA MET A 229 -15.43 -23.57 6.05
C MET A 229 -15.42 -23.70 4.53
N GLY A 230 -15.10 -22.60 3.84
CA GLY A 230 -14.92 -22.56 2.38
C GLY A 230 -13.94 -21.46 2.02
N ALA A 231 -13.54 -21.35 0.75
CA ALA A 231 -12.74 -20.21 0.32
C ALA A 231 -13.64 -19.05 -0.12
N TYR A 232 -14.30 -18.43 0.87
CA TYR A 232 -15.16 -17.28 0.66
C TYR A 232 -14.32 -16.02 0.36
N GLY A 233 -14.78 -15.22 -0.59
CA GLY A 233 -14.20 -13.94 -0.99
C GLY A 233 -14.94 -12.74 -0.37
N SER A 234 -14.51 -11.53 -0.72
CA SER A 234 -15.09 -10.28 -0.19
C SER A 234 -16.61 -10.23 -0.35
N HIS A 235 -17.29 -9.79 0.70
CA HIS A 235 -18.74 -9.72 0.78
C HIS A 235 -19.29 -8.31 0.59
N SER A 236 -20.57 -8.21 0.23
CA SER A 236 -21.34 -6.97 0.09
C SER A 236 -22.75 -7.17 0.64
N PHE A 237 -23.28 -6.16 1.32
CA PHE A 237 -24.67 -6.17 1.78
C PHE A 237 -25.64 -5.81 0.66
N SER A 238 -26.84 -6.38 0.70
CA SER A 238 -28.02 -5.83 0.05
C SER A 238 -28.36 -4.46 0.64
N LYS A 239 -29.07 -3.63 -0.12
CA LYS A 239 -29.42 -2.26 0.30
C LYS A 239 -30.17 -2.21 1.62
N ASP A 240 -31.05 -3.18 1.85
CA ASP A 240 -31.83 -3.33 3.08
C ASP A 240 -31.06 -3.95 4.25
N GLY A 241 -29.83 -4.45 4.02
CA GLY A 241 -28.99 -5.10 5.02
C GLY A 241 -29.37 -6.55 5.36
N ASN A 242 -30.41 -7.10 4.73
CA ASN A 242 -30.93 -8.43 5.05
C ASN A 242 -30.06 -9.56 4.49
N SER A 243 -29.30 -9.33 3.42
CA SER A 243 -28.54 -10.36 2.73
C SER A 243 -27.09 -9.96 2.47
N LEU A 244 -26.21 -10.95 2.47
CA LEU A 244 -24.82 -10.83 2.04
C LEU A 244 -24.64 -11.57 0.72
N VAL A 245 -23.94 -10.96 -0.23
CA VAL A 245 -23.43 -11.63 -1.44
C VAL A 245 -21.91 -11.75 -1.37
N PHE A 246 -21.36 -12.88 -1.81
CA PHE A 246 -19.93 -13.12 -1.92
C PHE A 246 -19.64 -14.23 -2.94
N ILE A 247 -18.36 -14.46 -3.22
CA ILE A 247 -17.91 -15.50 -4.14
C ILE A 247 -17.22 -16.60 -3.35
N GLU A 248 -17.62 -17.85 -3.55
CA GLU A 248 -16.90 -19.03 -3.06
C GLU A 248 -16.04 -19.58 -4.18
N SER A 249 -14.80 -19.97 -3.86
CA SER A 249 -13.93 -20.65 -4.82
C SER A 249 -13.51 -22.04 -4.36
N ASP A 250 -13.67 -23.04 -5.21
CA ASP A 250 -13.32 -24.43 -4.91
C ASP A 250 -12.37 -24.98 -5.98
N ASN A 251 -11.68 -26.08 -5.68
CA ASN A 251 -11.02 -26.87 -6.72
C ASN A 251 -12.08 -27.47 -7.64
N CYS A 252 -11.76 -27.61 -8.92
CA CYS A 252 -12.75 -27.89 -9.96
C CYS A 252 -12.44 -29.20 -10.68
N ASP A 253 -13.38 -30.15 -10.62
CA ASP A 253 -13.30 -31.37 -11.45
C ASP A 253 -13.76 -31.09 -12.89
N LYS A 254 -14.76 -30.20 -13.07
CA LYS A 254 -15.31 -29.73 -14.35
C LYS A 254 -15.97 -28.35 -14.19
N PRO A 255 -15.83 -27.42 -15.15
CA PRO A 255 -15.16 -27.57 -16.45
C PRO A 255 -13.64 -27.58 -16.33
N ILE A 256 -12.99 -28.41 -17.14
CA ILE A 256 -11.52 -28.58 -17.15
C ILE A 256 -10.77 -27.34 -17.66
N THR A 257 -11.45 -26.28 -18.09
CA THR A 257 -10.82 -25.08 -18.66
C THR A 257 -10.37 -24.07 -17.60
N GLN A 258 -10.60 -24.35 -16.31
CA GLN A 258 -10.19 -23.50 -15.21
C GLN A 258 -9.70 -24.32 -14.00
N LYS A 259 -8.67 -23.80 -13.30
CA LYS A 259 -8.11 -24.40 -12.08
C LYS A 259 -9.09 -24.39 -10.91
N ARG A 260 -9.95 -23.37 -10.84
CA ARG A 260 -10.92 -23.20 -9.75
C ARG A 260 -12.31 -22.93 -10.27
N CYS A 261 -13.26 -23.46 -9.52
CA CYS A 261 -14.66 -23.16 -9.64
C CYS A 261 -14.97 -21.87 -8.87
N TYR A 262 -15.81 -21.00 -9.41
CA TYR A 262 -16.25 -19.77 -8.75
C TYR A 262 -17.77 -19.74 -8.75
N LYS A 263 -18.37 -19.71 -7.55
CA LYS A 263 -19.82 -19.67 -7.35
C LYS A 263 -20.21 -18.33 -6.75
N LEU A 264 -21.31 -17.74 -7.21
CA LEU A 264 -21.91 -16.58 -6.54
C LEU A 264 -22.82 -17.10 -5.45
N MET A 265 -22.59 -16.65 -4.22
CA MET A 265 -23.27 -17.15 -3.03
C MET A 265 -24.04 -16.02 -2.35
N THR A 266 -25.12 -16.37 -1.68
CA THR A 266 -25.89 -15.47 -0.80
C THR A 266 -26.16 -16.09 0.56
N LEU A 267 -26.36 -15.24 1.57
CA LEU A 267 -26.65 -15.62 2.94
C LEU A 267 -27.62 -14.60 3.56
N ASP A 268 -28.65 -15.06 4.27
CA ASP A 268 -29.51 -14.19 5.10
C ASP A 268 -28.73 -13.76 6.34
N PHE A 269 -28.48 -12.47 6.49
CA PHE A 269 -27.65 -11.93 7.56
C PHE A 269 -28.32 -12.06 8.93
N HIS A 270 -29.61 -11.74 9.05
CA HIS A 270 -30.30 -11.73 10.35
C HIS A 270 -30.49 -13.14 10.90
N GLN A 271 -30.85 -14.10 10.06
CA GLN A 271 -30.92 -15.50 10.47
C GLN A 271 -29.51 -16.00 10.81
N ALA A 272 -28.45 -15.59 10.09
CA ALA A 272 -27.07 -16.00 10.35
C ALA A 272 -26.51 -15.46 11.69
N LEU A 273 -27.07 -14.36 12.21
CA LEU A 273 -26.76 -13.87 13.56
C LEU A 273 -27.31 -14.78 14.66
N THR A 274 -28.34 -15.59 14.38
CA THR A 274 -28.93 -16.53 15.34
C THR A 274 -28.33 -17.93 15.24
N GLU A 275 -28.11 -18.42 14.02
CA GLU A 275 -27.50 -19.73 13.76
C GLU A 275 -26.65 -19.68 12.48
N PRO A 276 -25.41 -20.22 12.47
CA PRO A 276 -24.59 -20.28 11.27
C PRO A 276 -25.29 -21.05 10.13
N GLN A 277 -25.31 -20.50 8.92
CA GLN A 277 -26.00 -21.14 7.79
C GLN A 277 -25.03 -21.71 6.75
N SER A 278 -25.55 -22.63 5.94
CA SER A 278 -24.93 -23.00 4.67
C SER A 278 -25.38 -21.99 3.61
N PRO A 279 -24.46 -21.20 3.02
CA PRO A 279 -24.83 -20.21 2.01
C PRO A 279 -25.53 -20.83 0.79
N THR A 280 -26.45 -20.07 0.19
CA THR A 280 -27.20 -20.50 -1.00
C THR A 280 -26.45 -20.10 -2.26
N VAL A 281 -26.38 -21.01 -3.25
CA VAL A 281 -25.78 -20.70 -4.55
C VAL A 281 -26.78 -19.91 -5.40
N LEU A 282 -26.36 -18.72 -5.86
CA LEU A 282 -27.08 -17.92 -6.85
C LEU A 282 -26.62 -18.23 -8.28
N VAL A 283 -25.30 -18.37 -8.48
CA VAL A 283 -24.72 -18.69 -9.79
C VAL A 283 -23.75 -19.84 -9.62
N GLU A 284 -24.07 -20.93 -10.30
CA GLU A 284 -23.24 -22.12 -10.36
C GLU A 284 -21.96 -21.93 -11.17
N CYS A 285 -21.04 -22.86 -10.95
CA CYS A 285 -19.78 -22.95 -11.66
C CYS A 285 -19.94 -22.90 -13.18
N LYS A 286 -19.21 -21.99 -13.85
CA LYS A 286 -19.08 -21.93 -15.32
C LYS A 286 -17.63 -21.73 -15.72
N ASN A 287 -17.32 -21.75 -17.02
CA ASN A 287 -15.96 -21.56 -17.55
C ASN A 287 -15.35 -20.17 -17.25
N SER A 288 -16.15 -19.20 -16.81
CA SER A 288 -15.66 -17.87 -16.43
C SER A 288 -15.26 -17.82 -14.98
N ARG A 289 -14.22 -17.02 -14.72
CA ARG A 289 -13.91 -16.55 -13.36
C ARG A 289 -14.86 -15.40 -13.01
N ILE A 290 -15.34 -15.34 -11.79
CA ILE A 290 -16.07 -14.18 -11.26
C ILE A 290 -15.34 -13.61 -10.04
N ALA A 291 -15.45 -12.30 -9.83
CA ALA A 291 -14.85 -11.58 -8.70
C ALA A 291 -15.70 -10.36 -8.31
N ARG A 292 -15.49 -9.83 -7.10
CA ARG A 292 -16.01 -8.53 -6.64
C ARG A 292 -17.53 -8.39 -6.79
N ALA A 293 -18.29 -9.26 -6.13
CA ALA A 293 -19.75 -9.12 -6.11
C ALA A 293 -20.16 -7.90 -5.24
N LYS A 294 -20.98 -7.01 -5.78
CA LYS A 294 -21.53 -5.84 -5.09
C LYS A 294 -23.03 -5.72 -5.39
N TRP A 295 -23.82 -5.50 -4.34
CA TRP A 295 -25.26 -5.32 -4.50
C TRP A 295 -25.56 -3.89 -4.96
N LEU A 296 -26.42 -3.75 -5.97
CA LEU A 296 -26.85 -2.48 -6.53
C LEU A 296 -28.19 -2.01 -5.95
N ASN A 297 -28.49 -0.72 -6.08
CA ASN A 297 -29.76 -0.14 -5.62
C ASN A 297 -31.00 -0.74 -6.28
N ASN A 298 -30.88 -1.28 -7.48
CA ASN A 298 -31.95 -1.95 -8.23
C ASN A 298 -32.08 -3.45 -7.88
N ASN A 299 -31.43 -3.91 -6.82
CA ASN A 299 -31.41 -5.29 -6.34
C ASN A 299 -30.64 -6.30 -7.24
N ASN A 300 -30.02 -5.83 -8.31
CA ASN A 300 -29.08 -6.65 -9.08
C ASN A 300 -27.72 -6.72 -8.38
N ILE A 301 -26.90 -7.69 -8.79
CA ILE A 301 -25.53 -7.85 -8.30
C ILE A 301 -24.56 -7.52 -9.44
N ALA A 302 -23.78 -6.46 -9.28
CA ALA A 302 -22.62 -6.23 -10.14
C ALA A 302 -21.48 -7.18 -9.77
N LEU A 303 -20.75 -7.68 -10.77
CA LEU A 303 -19.55 -8.49 -10.58
C LEU A 303 -18.59 -8.36 -11.77
N LEU A 304 -17.31 -8.60 -11.53
CA LEU A 304 -16.34 -8.77 -12.59
C LEU A 304 -16.42 -10.20 -13.13
N GLN A 305 -16.55 -10.35 -14.45
CA GLN A 305 -16.53 -11.64 -15.13
C GLN A 305 -15.32 -11.72 -16.06
N GLY A 306 -14.52 -12.78 -15.92
CA GLY A 306 -13.27 -12.97 -16.62
C GLY A 306 -13.28 -14.18 -17.56
N PHE A 307 -12.96 -13.95 -18.84
CA PHE A 307 -12.71 -15.00 -19.84
C PHE A 307 -11.37 -14.73 -20.54
N SER A 308 -10.51 -15.75 -20.67
CA SER A 308 -9.22 -15.65 -21.37
C SER A 308 -8.36 -14.44 -20.93
N ASN A 309 -8.37 -14.12 -19.64
CA ASN A 309 -7.70 -12.98 -19.00
C ASN A 309 -8.25 -11.57 -19.31
N ARG A 310 -9.40 -11.45 -19.99
CA ARG A 310 -10.15 -10.20 -20.10
C ARG A 310 -11.32 -10.18 -19.10
N TRP A 311 -11.38 -9.12 -18.32
CA TRP A 311 -12.43 -8.82 -17.36
C TRP A 311 -13.38 -7.80 -17.95
N LYS A 312 -14.66 -8.02 -17.68
CA LYS A 312 -15.77 -7.11 -17.95
C LYS A 312 -16.65 -6.98 -16.71
N LEU A 313 -17.43 -5.92 -16.65
CA LEU A 313 -18.41 -5.69 -15.61
C LEU A 313 -19.77 -6.23 -16.06
N THR A 314 -20.33 -7.11 -15.25
CA THR A 314 -21.59 -7.82 -15.52
C THR A 314 -22.55 -7.55 -14.37
N SER A 315 -23.81 -7.29 -14.69
CA SER A 315 -24.92 -7.25 -13.74
C SER A 315 -25.67 -8.58 -13.78
N PHE A 316 -25.95 -9.16 -12.62
CA PHE A 316 -26.78 -10.36 -12.46
C PHE A 316 -28.11 -9.99 -11.81
N SER A 317 -29.23 -10.33 -12.46
CA SER A 317 -30.57 -10.19 -11.90
C SER A 317 -30.93 -11.47 -11.15
N ILE A 318 -31.25 -11.33 -9.85
CA ILE A 318 -31.70 -12.45 -9.02
C ILE A 318 -33.11 -12.90 -9.45
N GLU A 319 -33.99 -11.93 -9.76
CA GLU A 319 -35.38 -12.19 -10.15
C GLU A 319 -35.47 -12.91 -11.51
N GLU A 320 -34.73 -12.42 -12.51
CA GLU A 320 -34.74 -12.98 -13.86
C GLU A 320 -33.77 -14.17 -14.02
N ASN A 321 -32.89 -14.39 -13.03
CA ASN A 321 -31.82 -15.37 -13.04
C ASN A 321 -30.96 -15.30 -14.32
N ASN A 322 -30.60 -14.08 -14.73
CA ASN A 322 -29.82 -13.82 -15.94
C ASN A 322 -28.67 -12.84 -15.68
N SER A 323 -27.77 -12.74 -16.65
CA SER A 323 -26.62 -11.83 -16.57
C SER A 323 -26.56 -10.95 -17.81
N THR A 324 -26.33 -9.66 -17.60
CA THR A 324 -26.14 -8.66 -18.65
C THR A 324 -24.76 -8.02 -18.50
N VAL A 325 -24.03 -7.88 -19.60
CA VAL A 325 -22.77 -7.12 -19.60
C VAL A 325 -23.14 -5.64 -19.60
N ILE A 326 -22.69 -4.90 -18.59
CA ILE A 326 -22.98 -3.47 -18.45
C ILE A 326 -21.77 -2.60 -18.83
N TYR A 327 -20.56 -3.14 -18.75
CA TYR A 327 -19.36 -2.44 -19.24
C TYR A 327 -18.28 -3.41 -19.71
N GLU A 328 -17.79 -3.21 -20.93
CA GLU A 328 -16.67 -3.96 -21.51
C GLU A 328 -15.79 -3.06 -22.37
N LEU A 329 -14.56 -3.51 -22.61
CA LEU A 329 -13.57 -2.78 -23.39
C LEU A 329 -13.24 -3.55 -24.67
N GLU A 330 -13.21 -2.85 -25.80
CA GLU A 330 -12.68 -3.38 -27.05
C GLU A 330 -11.18 -3.68 -26.91
N GLU A 331 -10.43 -2.70 -26.39
CA GLU A 331 -8.99 -2.79 -26.10
C GLU A 331 -8.68 -2.50 -24.62
N GLY A 332 -7.68 -3.20 -24.08
CA GLY A 332 -7.28 -3.07 -22.68
C GLY A 332 -7.97 -4.10 -21.76
N ASN A 333 -8.09 -3.77 -20.48
CA ASN A 333 -8.69 -4.66 -19.49
C ASN A 333 -9.26 -3.89 -18.28
N VAL A 334 -10.37 -4.37 -17.72
CA VAL A 334 -10.85 -3.93 -16.40
C VAL A 334 -9.92 -4.45 -15.31
N ILE A 335 -9.59 -3.61 -14.34
CA ILE A 335 -8.72 -3.95 -13.20
C ILE A 335 -9.57 -4.25 -11.97
N ASP A 336 -10.36 -3.28 -11.51
CA ASP A 336 -11.23 -3.40 -10.33
C ASP A 336 -12.36 -2.38 -10.42
N TYR A 337 -13.38 -2.53 -9.57
CA TYR A 337 -14.38 -1.49 -9.34
C TYR A 337 -14.88 -1.50 -7.90
N ASP A 338 -15.44 -0.36 -7.50
CA ASP A 338 -16.30 -0.27 -6.32
C ASP A 338 -17.63 0.41 -6.70
N TYR A 339 -18.62 0.33 -5.82
CA TYR A 339 -19.95 0.89 -6.02
C TYR A 339 -20.42 1.65 -4.77
N SER A 340 -20.95 2.85 -4.99
CA SER A 340 -21.58 3.68 -3.95
C SER A 340 -23.10 3.51 -4.01
N THR A 341 -23.68 2.99 -2.93
CA THR A 341 -25.15 2.92 -2.77
C THR A 341 -25.76 4.30 -2.58
N GLU A 342 -25.00 5.25 -2.02
CA GLU A 342 -25.42 6.65 -1.79
C GLU A 342 -25.50 7.42 -3.11
N ASP A 343 -24.45 7.34 -3.93
CA ASP A 343 -24.38 8.09 -5.19
C ASP A 343 -25.02 7.36 -6.38
N ASP A 344 -25.28 6.05 -6.23
CA ASP A 344 -25.64 5.13 -7.32
C ASP A 344 -24.62 5.11 -8.48
N LEU A 345 -23.33 5.21 -8.13
CA LEU A 345 -22.21 5.28 -9.07
C LEU A 345 -21.27 4.10 -8.91
N ILE A 346 -20.66 3.72 -10.04
CA ILE A 346 -19.58 2.75 -10.13
C ILE A 346 -18.29 3.49 -10.46
N ALA A 347 -17.26 3.28 -9.64
CA ALA A 347 -15.90 3.75 -9.88
C ALA A 347 -15.06 2.57 -10.37
N LEU A 348 -14.68 2.57 -11.65
CA LEU A 348 -14.01 1.46 -12.32
C LEU A 348 -12.61 1.85 -12.76
N THR A 349 -11.61 1.07 -12.33
CA THR A 349 -10.23 1.22 -12.82
C THR A 349 -9.96 0.26 -13.97
N ARG A 350 -9.24 0.74 -14.98
CA ARG A 350 -8.89 -0.05 -16.17
C ARG A 350 -7.48 0.28 -16.66
N ILE A 351 -6.89 -0.64 -17.42
CA ILE A 351 -5.67 -0.43 -18.21
C ILE A 351 -6.03 -0.33 -19.69
N HIS A 352 -5.52 0.68 -20.38
CA HIS A 352 -5.71 0.87 -21.82
C HIS A 352 -4.58 0.18 -22.62
N SER A 353 -4.69 0.13 -23.95
CA SER A 353 -3.71 -0.54 -24.82
C SER A 353 -2.32 0.11 -24.82
N ASP A 354 -2.23 1.37 -24.38
CA ASP A 354 -0.98 2.13 -24.15
C ASP A 354 -0.28 1.78 -22.82
N GLY A 355 -0.88 0.88 -22.02
CA GLY A 355 -0.39 0.48 -20.71
C GLY A 355 -0.70 1.47 -19.57
N GLN A 356 -1.36 2.59 -19.86
CA GLN A 356 -1.75 3.58 -18.87
C GLN A 356 -3.06 3.17 -18.19
N GLN A 357 -3.23 3.63 -16.95
CA GLN A 357 -4.42 3.34 -16.15
C GLN A 357 -5.38 4.54 -16.15
N TYR A 358 -6.67 4.22 -16.13
CA TYR A 358 -7.76 5.19 -16.15
C TYR A 358 -8.76 4.87 -15.04
N ILE A 359 -9.41 5.92 -14.53
CA ILE A 359 -10.60 5.84 -13.70
C ILE A 359 -11.81 6.26 -14.53
N ASP A 360 -12.78 5.36 -14.61
CA ASP A 360 -14.06 5.60 -15.28
C ASP A 360 -15.15 5.67 -14.21
N ILE A 361 -15.97 6.71 -14.28
CA ILE A 361 -17.16 6.83 -13.44
C ILE A 361 -18.37 6.45 -14.29
N LEU A 362 -19.13 5.46 -13.84
CA LEU A 362 -20.28 4.90 -14.55
C LEU A 362 -21.53 5.02 -13.67
N LYS A 363 -22.70 5.06 -14.29
CA LYS A 363 -23.97 4.76 -13.61
C LYS A 363 -24.10 3.26 -13.33
N SER A 364 -25.07 2.88 -12.51
CA SER A 364 -25.41 1.50 -12.18
C SER A 364 -25.78 0.63 -13.40
N ASP A 365 -26.25 1.23 -14.50
CA ASP A 365 -26.53 0.57 -15.77
C ASP A 365 -25.31 0.43 -16.70
N GLY A 366 -24.14 0.95 -16.29
CA GLY A 366 -22.90 0.94 -17.06
C GLY A 366 -22.70 2.16 -17.97
N GLN A 367 -23.63 3.11 -18.01
CA GLN A 367 -23.45 4.35 -18.77
C GLN A 367 -22.23 5.12 -18.24
N LYS A 368 -21.21 5.31 -19.08
CA LYS A 368 -20.00 6.06 -18.74
C LYS A 368 -20.27 7.56 -18.66
N LEU A 369 -19.99 8.14 -17.50
CA LEU A 369 -20.11 9.57 -17.21
C LEU A 369 -18.79 10.31 -17.46
N SER A 370 -17.68 9.73 -17.03
CA SER A 370 -16.35 10.31 -17.22
C SER A 370 -15.29 9.22 -17.35
N SER A 371 -14.14 9.61 -17.89
CA SER A 371 -12.98 8.74 -18.05
C SER A 371 -11.71 9.58 -18.01
N ASN A 372 -10.89 9.40 -16.98
CA ASN A 372 -9.72 10.22 -16.76
C ASN A 372 -8.48 9.35 -16.52
N LYS A 373 -7.34 9.80 -17.06
CA LYS A 373 -6.06 9.12 -16.85
C LYS A 373 -5.62 9.30 -15.41
N ILE A 374 -5.15 8.22 -14.78
CA ILE A 374 -4.64 8.27 -13.41
C ILE A 374 -3.20 8.79 -13.41
N GLU A 375 -2.97 9.84 -12.63
CA GLU A 375 -1.66 10.47 -12.45
C GLU A 375 -1.01 9.98 -11.17
N PHE A 376 -0.17 8.95 -11.30
CA PHE A 376 0.57 8.42 -10.17
C PHE A 376 1.68 9.37 -9.70
N PRO A 377 1.83 9.57 -8.38
CA PRO A 377 2.98 10.30 -7.83
C PRO A 377 4.25 9.46 -8.00
N LYS A 378 5.43 10.09 -7.90
CA LYS A 378 6.72 9.44 -8.21
C LYS A 378 7.02 8.23 -7.33
N GLU A 379 6.46 8.20 -6.12
CA GLU A 379 6.66 7.13 -5.15
C GLU A 379 5.91 5.85 -5.54
N VAL A 380 4.77 5.97 -6.23
CA VAL A 380 3.93 4.84 -6.66
C VAL A 380 4.35 4.40 -8.06
N PRO A 381 4.77 3.13 -8.26
CA PRO A 381 5.12 2.67 -9.59
C PRO A 381 3.93 2.78 -10.57
N ALA A 382 4.14 3.39 -11.74
CA ALA A 382 3.07 3.67 -12.72
C ALA A 382 2.32 2.41 -13.21
N ASN A 383 2.99 1.25 -13.24
CA ASN A 383 2.39 -0.02 -13.67
C ASN A 383 1.65 -0.75 -12.53
N ARG A 384 1.64 -0.20 -11.31
CA ARG A 384 0.96 -0.80 -10.17
C ARG A 384 -0.55 -0.66 -10.32
N PHE A 385 -1.26 -1.77 -10.31
CA PHE A 385 -2.72 -1.75 -10.24
C PHE A 385 -3.18 -1.26 -8.87
N ILE A 386 -4.21 -0.43 -8.87
CA ILE A 386 -4.84 0.12 -7.67
C ILE A 386 -6.28 -0.35 -7.56
N TYR A 387 -6.78 -0.37 -6.32
CA TYR A 387 -8.08 -0.93 -5.96
C TYR A 387 -8.82 0.10 -5.09
N PRO A 388 -9.37 1.16 -5.71
CA PRO A 388 -10.00 2.25 -4.97
C PRO A 388 -11.41 1.90 -4.49
N ASN A 389 -11.75 2.36 -3.28
CA ASN A 389 -13.09 2.30 -2.71
C ASN A 389 -13.69 3.70 -2.60
N PHE A 390 -15.01 3.80 -2.57
CA PHE A 390 -15.70 5.08 -2.34
C PHE A 390 -15.40 5.66 -0.96
N THR A 391 -15.46 6.99 -0.90
CA THR A 391 -15.37 7.76 0.35
C THR A 391 -16.64 8.59 0.52
N PRO A 392 -16.99 9.02 1.74
CA PRO A 392 -18.06 10.01 1.99
C PRO A 392 -17.75 11.41 1.43
N TYR A 393 -16.53 11.64 0.91
CA TYR A 393 -16.11 12.94 0.41
C TYR A 393 -16.38 13.04 -1.09
N THR A 394 -16.97 14.15 -1.49
CA THR A 394 -17.40 14.39 -2.88
C THR A 394 -16.25 14.19 -3.87
N ASN A 395 -16.50 13.38 -4.89
CA ASN A 395 -15.58 13.08 -6.00
C ASN A 395 -14.21 12.53 -5.55
N GLN A 396 -14.14 11.84 -4.41
CA GLN A 396 -12.93 11.25 -3.89
C GLN A 396 -13.12 9.76 -3.63
N LEU A 397 -12.13 8.99 -4.05
CA LEU A 397 -11.94 7.58 -3.73
C LEU A 397 -10.71 7.44 -2.83
N ILE A 398 -10.59 6.29 -2.17
CA ILE A 398 -9.43 5.96 -1.34
C ILE A 398 -8.86 4.60 -1.73
N PHE A 399 -7.54 4.47 -1.77
CA PHE A 399 -6.89 3.18 -1.97
C PHE A 399 -5.63 3.04 -1.11
N SER A 400 -5.17 1.80 -0.98
CA SER A 400 -3.92 1.47 -0.31
C SER A 400 -2.95 0.77 -1.25
N THR A 401 -1.66 1.06 -1.12
CA THR A 401 -0.57 0.26 -1.70
C THR A 401 -0.18 -0.93 -0.80
N GLY A 402 -0.80 -1.06 0.37
CA GLY A 402 -0.38 -1.95 1.45
C GLY A 402 0.73 -1.36 2.32
N ARG A 403 1.20 -0.15 2.02
CA ARG A 403 2.23 0.57 2.79
C ARG A 403 1.80 2.00 3.10
N GLN A 404 1.12 2.62 2.15
CA GLN A 404 0.61 3.97 2.24
C GLN A 404 -0.84 4.03 1.76
N LEU A 405 -1.56 5.05 2.23
CA LEU A 405 -2.90 5.38 1.77
C LEU A 405 -2.85 6.58 0.82
N PHE A 406 -3.76 6.58 -0.14
CA PHE A 406 -3.87 7.62 -1.14
C PHE A 406 -5.33 7.92 -1.42
N THR A 407 -5.63 9.18 -1.74
CA THR A 407 -6.89 9.50 -2.43
C THR A 407 -6.72 9.45 -3.93
N LEU A 408 -7.83 9.22 -4.63
CA LEU A 408 -7.96 9.29 -6.07
C LEU A 408 -9.21 10.10 -6.41
N SER A 409 -9.06 11.23 -7.10
CA SER A 409 -10.20 11.99 -7.59
C SER A 409 -10.80 11.38 -8.86
N TYR A 410 -12.05 11.75 -9.20
CA TYR A 410 -12.70 11.31 -10.44
C TYR A 410 -11.98 11.82 -11.70
N GLU A 411 -11.20 12.90 -11.58
CA GLU A 411 -10.31 13.47 -12.61
C GLU A 411 -8.96 12.75 -12.68
N GLY A 412 -8.74 11.69 -11.91
CA GLY A 412 -7.53 10.86 -11.97
C GLY A 412 -6.36 11.41 -11.16
N LYS A 413 -6.55 12.43 -10.31
CA LYS A 413 -5.48 12.97 -9.46
C LYS A 413 -5.27 12.11 -8.22
N VAL A 414 -4.02 11.74 -7.94
CA VAL A 414 -3.65 10.94 -6.77
C VAL A 414 -2.93 11.82 -5.75
N ALA A 415 -3.34 11.75 -4.48
CA ALA A 415 -2.66 12.43 -3.38
C ALA A 415 -2.35 11.46 -2.23
N ASN A 416 -1.17 11.59 -1.64
CA ASN A 416 -0.75 10.75 -0.50
C ASN A 416 -1.45 11.21 0.78
N ILE A 417 -1.95 10.25 1.56
CA ILE A 417 -2.50 10.47 2.89
C ILE A 417 -1.42 10.09 3.90
N SER A 418 -0.95 11.09 4.65
CA SER A 418 0.02 10.87 5.71
C SER A 418 -0.67 10.26 6.93
N LEU A 419 -0.13 9.14 7.42
CA LEU A 419 -0.61 8.50 8.63
C LEU A 419 0.52 8.45 9.66
N PRO A 420 0.25 8.62 10.96
CA PRO A 420 1.24 8.48 12.02
C PRO A 420 1.59 7.01 12.31
N LEU A 421 1.36 6.10 11.35
CA LEU A 421 1.50 4.65 11.51
C LEU A 421 2.63 4.13 10.62
N HIS A 422 3.49 3.30 11.18
CA HIS A 422 4.56 2.60 10.45
C HIS A 422 4.14 1.21 9.95
N GLU A 423 2.93 0.77 10.28
CA GLU A 423 2.46 -0.56 9.90
C GLU A 423 1.76 -0.59 8.54
N PRO A 424 1.95 -1.67 7.76
CA PRO A 424 1.14 -1.97 6.58
C PRO A 424 -0.35 -1.97 6.92
N ILE A 425 -1.09 -1.11 6.22
CA ILE A 425 -2.56 -1.11 6.25
C ILE A 425 -3.11 -1.22 4.84
N SER A 426 -4.24 -1.90 4.68
CA SER A 426 -4.86 -2.19 3.38
C SER A 426 -6.38 -2.19 3.46
N SER A 427 -7.04 -2.24 2.30
CA SER A 427 -8.51 -2.32 2.19
C SER A 427 -9.27 -1.25 3.00
N PRO A 428 -8.99 0.06 2.79
CA PRO A 428 -9.71 1.13 3.46
C PRO A 428 -11.19 1.12 3.04
N ILE A 429 -12.10 1.02 4.01
CA ILE A 429 -13.56 1.03 3.79
C ILE A 429 -14.20 1.98 4.80
N PHE A 430 -14.81 3.06 4.31
CA PHE A 430 -15.46 4.05 5.17
C PHE A 430 -16.76 3.53 5.79
N HIS A 431 -17.02 3.98 7.01
CA HIS A 431 -18.33 3.93 7.60
C HIS A 431 -19.23 4.99 6.95
N ILE A 432 -20.54 4.75 6.90
CA ILE A 432 -21.53 5.65 6.27
C ILE A 432 -21.56 7.06 6.87
N ASN A 433 -21.17 7.21 8.13
CA ASN A 433 -21.07 8.52 8.81
C ASN A 433 -19.82 9.33 8.42
N GLY A 434 -18.90 8.73 7.66
CA GLY A 434 -17.66 9.34 7.19
C GLY A 434 -16.60 9.66 8.24
N LYS A 435 -16.82 9.34 9.51
CA LYS A 435 -15.87 9.61 10.62
C LYS A 435 -15.04 8.40 11.03
N ARG A 436 -15.33 7.23 10.46
CA ARG A 436 -14.64 5.97 10.77
C ARG A 436 -14.33 5.23 9.50
N MET A 437 -13.26 4.44 9.52
CA MET A 437 -12.83 3.65 8.40
C MET A 437 -12.22 2.33 8.87
N LEU A 438 -12.68 1.22 8.32
CA LEU A 438 -12.03 -0.07 8.48
C LEU A 438 -10.77 -0.14 7.64
N VAL A 439 -9.75 -0.78 8.18
CA VAL A 439 -8.54 -1.17 7.48
C VAL A 439 -8.14 -2.57 7.93
N ILE A 440 -7.45 -3.29 7.06
CA ILE A 440 -6.74 -4.51 7.43
C ILE A 440 -5.32 -4.15 7.78
N LYS A 441 -4.96 -4.34 9.04
CA LYS A 441 -3.63 -4.09 9.59
C LYS A 441 -2.92 -5.41 9.83
N GLY A 442 -1.61 -5.43 9.61
CA GLY A 442 -0.76 -6.55 10.01
C GLY A 442 0.32 -6.87 9.00
N HIS A 443 1.25 -7.72 9.41
CA HIS A 443 2.39 -8.12 8.60
C HIS A 443 2.35 -9.62 8.30
N TYR A 444 3.03 -9.94 7.20
CA TYR A 444 3.42 -11.31 6.91
C TYR A 444 4.83 -11.51 7.44
N ASP A 445 5.02 -12.52 8.28
CA ASP A 445 6.31 -12.98 8.79
C ASP A 445 6.62 -14.35 8.17
N SER A 446 7.69 -14.37 7.37
CA SER A 446 8.17 -15.56 6.69
C SER A 446 9.68 -15.54 6.71
N ASP A 447 10.27 -16.72 6.90
CA ASP A 447 11.71 -16.89 6.92
C ASP A 447 12.18 -17.69 5.73
N ILE A 448 13.45 -17.48 5.36
CA ILE A 448 14.15 -18.43 4.51
C ILE A 448 14.72 -19.55 5.38
N ALA A 449 14.33 -20.77 5.03
CA ALA A 449 14.68 -21.97 5.73
C ALA A 449 15.46 -22.94 4.84
N LEU A 450 16.31 -23.74 5.47
CA LEU A 450 17.12 -24.80 4.90
C LEU A 450 16.74 -26.13 5.52
N ILE A 451 16.58 -27.17 4.70
CA ILE A 451 16.52 -28.56 5.15
C ILE A 451 17.55 -29.37 4.35
N PRO A 452 18.36 -30.22 4.98
CA PRO A 452 19.20 -31.17 4.26
C PRO A 452 18.35 -32.20 3.50
N LEU A 453 18.66 -32.44 2.22
CA LEU A 453 17.90 -33.37 1.37
C LEU A 453 17.87 -34.79 1.94
N GLU A 454 18.96 -35.22 2.58
CA GLU A 454 19.04 -36.51 3.26
C GLU A 454 17.94 -36.68 4.32
N LYS A 455 17.59 -35.61 5.05
CA LYS A 455 16.54 -35.68 6.09
C LYS A 455 15.15 -35.85 5.49
N ILE A 456 14.90 -35.24 4.33
CA ILE A 456 13.64 -35.41 3.59
C ILE A 456 13.53 -36.84 3.07
N ALA A 457 14.61 -37.36 2.48
CA ALA A 457 14.65 -38.71 1.90
C ALA A 457 14.35 -39.83 2.91
N HIS A 458 14.71 -39.64 4.18
CA HIS A 458 14.44 -40.61 5.25
C HIS A 458 13.00 -40.54 5.81
N ASN A 459 12.15 -39.64 5.30
CA ASN A 459 10.80 -39.39 5.83
C ASN A 459 10.80 -39.17 7.35
N ASP A 460 11.76 -38.38 7.84
CA ASP A 460 11.82 -38.06 9.27
C ASP A 460 10.50 -37.42 9.72
N HIS A 461 9.90 -37.98 10.78
CA HIS A 461 8.56 -37.59 11.23
C HIS A 461 8.51 -36.17 11.81
N ASP A 462 9.67 -35.60 12.19
CA ASP A 462 9.78 -34.22 12.70
C ASP A 462 10.83 -33.40 11.95
N LEU A 463 10.50 -32.98 10.72
CA LEU A 463 11.32 -32.06 9.93
C LEU A 463 11.48 -30.67 10.57
N SER A 464 10.71 -30.34 11.62
CA SER A 464 10.82 -29.03 12.28
C SER A 464 12.15 -28.87 13.01
N GLN A 465 12.72 -29.93 13.58
CA GLN A 465 14.04 -29.92 14.22
C GLN A 465 15.19 -29.89 13.22
N ASN A 466 14.95 -30.38 12.01
CA ASN A 466 15.94 -30.41 10.93
C ASN A 466 15.91 -29.15 10.05
N THR A 467 15.03 -28.20 10.36
CA THR A 467 14.89 -26.95 9.62
C THR A 467 15.79 -25.87 10.23
N THR A 468 16.75 -25.37 9.45
CA THR A 468 17.62 -24.26 9.86
C THR A 468 17.14 -22.96 9.24
N ILE A 469 16.97 -21.92 10.06
CA ILE A 469 16.64 -20.58 9.57
C ILE A 469 17.93 -19.80 9.33
N ILE A 470 18.10 -19.23 8.13
CA ILE A 470 19.36 -18.55 7.74
C ILE A 470 19.51 -17.23 8.48
N GLU A 471 18.45 -16.42 8.53
CA GLU A 471 18.42 -15.12 9.19
C GLU A 471 17.00 -14.86 9.69
N ARG A 472 16.78 -14.83 11.01
CA ARG A 472 15.45 -14.52 11.57
C ARG A 472 15.14 -13.03 11.50
N SER A 473 13.92 -12.70 11.11
CA SER A 473 13.37 -11.35 11.27
C SER A 473 11.90 -11.40 11.74
N THR A 474 11.28 -10.24 11.94
CA THR A 474 9.83 -10.13 12.21
C THR A 474 9.06 -9.70 10.95
N LYS A 475 9.68 -9.85 9.78
CA LYS A 475 9.21 -9.36 8.49
C LYS A 475 9.32 -10.48 7.47
N GLY A 476 8.52 -10.40 6.40
CA GLY A 476 8.60 -11.40 5.34
C GLY A 476 9.93 -11.35 4.58
N GLU A 477 10.57 -12.51 4.50
CA GLU A 477 11.62 -12.89 3.57
C GLU A 477 11.09 -13.84 2.48
N ASP A 478 11.53 -13.62 1.23
CA ASP A 478 11.06 -14.36 0.06
C ASP A 478 12.14 -14.54 -1.02
N HIS A 479 11.90 -15.47 -1.96
CA HIS A 479 12.69 -15.67 -3.19
C HIS A 479 14.19 -15.96 -3.00
N ALA A 480 14.56 -16.72 -1.98
CA ALA A 480 15.98 -17.03 -1.76
C ALA A 480 16.61 -17.85 -2.90
N LYS A 481 17.85 -17.52 -3.27
CA LYS A 481 18.64 -18.25 -4.27
C LYS A 481 20.10 -18.35 -3.85
N PHE A 482 20.67 -19.54 -3.98
CA PHE A 482 22.10 -19.77 -3.78
C PHE A 482 22.92 -19.05 -4.86
N GLN A 483 24.02 -18.43 -4.44
CA GLN A 483 25.00 -17.87 -5.37
C GLN A 483 25.70 -19.00 -6.14
N PRO A 484 25.75 -18.92 -7.48
CA PRO A 484 26.57 -19.83 -8.29
C PRO A 484 28.03 -19.78 -7.87
N ASN A 485 28.64 -20.95 -7.62
CA ASN A 485 30.06 -21.11 -7.27
C ASN A 485 30.53 -20.27 -6.06
N GLY A 486 29.60 -19.91 -5.16
CA GLY A 486 29.88 -19.05 -4.02
C GLY A 486 29.23 -19.53 -2.73
N LYS A 487 29.28 -18.70 -1.70
CA LYS A 487 28.72 -19.01 -0.36
C LYS A 487 27.54 -18.11 0.01
N LEU A 488 27.19 -17.15 -0.86
CA LEU A 488 26.13 -16.20 -0.57
C LEU A 488 24.77 -16.77 -0.93
N ILE A 489 23.75 -16.25 -0.27
CA ILE A 489 22.34 -16.45 -0.60
C ILE A 489 21.74 -15.07 -0.83
N ALA A 490 21.12 -14.86 -1.99
CA ALA A 490 20.34 -13.66 -2.28
C ALA A 490 18.88 -13.90 -1.94
N TYR A 491 18.20 -12.90 -1.39
CA TYR A 491 16.79 -12.99 -1.04
C TYR A 491 16.17 -11.58 -0.97
N THR A 492 14.85 -11.51 -1.01
CA THR A 492 14.11 -10.27 -0.76
C THR A 492 13.67 -10.21 0.69
N SER A 493 13.74 -9.03 1.31
CA SER A 493 13.31 -8.84 2.70
C SER A 493 12.80 -7.43 2.95
N ASN A 494 11.78 -7.35 3.82
CA ASN A 494 11.21 -6.10 4.32
C ASN A 494 11.87 -5.60 5.63
N ARG A 495 12.98 -6.20 6.07
CA ARG A 495 13.61 -5.91 7.38
C ARG A 495 14.07 -4.47 7.58
N SER A 496 14.36 -3.72 6.52
CA SER A 496 14.66 -2.27 6.59
C SER A 496 13.42 -1.38 6.54
N GLY A 497 12.22 -1.95 6.70
CA GLY A 497 10.94 -1.26 6.57
C GLY A 497 10.45 -1.12 5.12
N ARG A 498 11.24 -1.58 4.14
CA ARG A 498 10.93 -1.58 2.70
C ARG A 498 11.41 -2.88 2.09
N ASN A 499 10.75 -3.35 1.03
CA ASN A 499 11.21 -4.53 0.32
C ASN A 499 12.50 -4.21 -0.43
N GLN A 500 13.58 -4.91 -0.10
CA GLN A 500 14.90 -4.75 -0.71
C GLN A 500 15.50 -6.10 -1.05
N LEU A 501 16.47 -6.11 -1.96
CA LEU A 501 17.37 -7.22 -2.21
C LEU A 501 18.47 -7.24 -1.14
N TRP A 502 18.66 -8.40 -0.55
CA TRP A 502 19.69 -8.68 0.44
C TRP A 502 20.55 -9.87 0.00
N ILE A 503 21.76 -9.92 0.53
CA ILE A 503 22.62 -11.11 0.50
C ILE A 503 23.06 -11.48 1.92
N THR A 504 23.29 -12.76 2.18
CA THR A 504 23.91 -13.22 3.43
C THR A 504 24.83 -14.41 3.14
N ASP A 505 25.81 -14.61 4.01
CA ASP A 505 26.61 -15.84 4.13
C ASP A 505 26.10 -16.76 5.26
N GLY A 506 24.90 -16.47 5.80
CA GLY A 506 24.30 -17.13 6.95
C GLY A 506 24.71 -16.55 8.31
N LYS A 507 25.49 -15.46 8.32
CA LYS A 507 25.94 -14.80 9.55
C LYS A 507 25.80 -13.28 9.51
N SER A 508 25.90 -12.67 8.33
CA SER A 508 25.96 -11.21 8.20
C SER A 508 25.14 -10.75 6.99
N PRO A 509 23.86 -10.40 7.20
CA PRO A 509 23.02 -9.93 6.12
C PRO A 509 23.43 -8.52 5.67
N LYS A 510 23.53 -8.32 4.34
CA LYS A 510 23.87 -7.05 3.70
C LYS A 510 22.79 -6.65 2.69
N GLN A 511 22.25 -5.45 2.82
CA GLN A 511 21.34 -4.87 1.84
C GLN A 511 22.10 -4.49 0.57
N LEU A 512 21.60 -4.87 -0.60
CA LEU A 512 22.20 -4.50 -1.89
C LEU A 512 21.45 -3.39 -2.62
N SER A 513 20.13 -3.29 -2.44
CA SER A 513 19.28 -2.34 -3.17
C SER A 513 18.73 -1.21 -2.28
N HIS A 514 18.22 -0.15 -2.93
CA HIS A 514 17.61 1.01 -2.28
C HIS A 514 16.34 1.48 -3.02
N PHE A 515 15.42 0.55 -3.27
CA PHE A 515 14.16 0.85 -3.96
C PHE A 515 13.22 1.74 -3.12
N PRO A 516 12.38 2.58 -3.75
CA PRO A 516 11.34 3.36 -3.08
C PRO A 516 10.38 2.51 -2.24
N ILE A 517 9.72 3.15 -1.26
CA ILE A 517 8.83 2.48 -0.29
C ILE A 517 7.70 1.67 -0.94
N ASP A 518 7.04 2.12 -2.00
CA ASP A 518 5.97 1.37 -2.66
C ASP A 518 6.47 0.38 -3.72
N SER A 519 7.78 0.11 -3.74
CA SER A 519 8.35 -0.84 -4.68
C SER A 519 7.98 -2.27 -4.32
N PHE A 520 7.64 -3.03 -5.35
CA PHE A 520 7.42 -4.46 -5.28
C PHE A 520 8.52 -5.18 -6.05
N LEU A 521 9.09 -6.19 -5.41
CA LEU A 521 10.12 -7.04 -5.94
C LEU A 521 9.51 -8.42 -6.15
N TYR A 522 9.66 -8.93 -7.36
CA TYR A 522 9.26 -10.29 -7.71
C TYR A 522 10.50 -11.18 -7.81
N GLU A 523 10.48 -12.11 -8.75
CA GLU A 523 11.52 -13.12 -8.92
C GLU A 523 12.91 -12.50 -9.17
N LEU A 524 13.93 -13.20 -8.69
CA LEU A 524 15.35 -12.85 -8.87
C LEU A 524 16.13 -14.04 -9.45
N ASN A 525 17.13 -13.74 -10.26
CA ASN A 525 18.02 -14.72 -10.87
C ASN A 525 19.48 -14.27 -10.74
N TRP A 526 20.36 -15.15 -10.30
CA TRP A 526 21.79 -14.89 -10.31
C TRP A 526 22.35 -14.94 -11.73
N ALA A 527 23.36 -14.11 -12.00
CA ALA A 527 24.23 -14.32 -13.14
C ALA A 527 25.05 -15.61 -12.93
N ALA A 528 25.39 -16.30 -14.01
CA ALA A 528 26.18 -17.54 -13.99
C ALA A 528 27.56 -17.34 -13.32
N ASP A 529 28.13 -16.14 -13.42
CA ASP A 529 29.40 -15.77 -12.77
C ASP A 529 29.29 -15.45 -11.27
N GLY A 530 28.06 -15.39 -10.73
CA GLY A 530 27.78 -15.09 -9.33
C GLY A 530 28.08 -13.64 -8.91
N LYS A 531 28.31 -12.70 -9.83
CA LYS A 531 28.71 -11.31 -9.51
C LYS A 531 27.57 -10.31 -9.53
N SER A 532 26.41 -10.70 -10.05
CA SER A 532 25.22 -9.86 -10.12
C SER A 532 23.92 -10.67 -10.10
N ILE A 533 22.83 -9.97 -9.84
CA ILE A 533 21.48 -10.53 -9.73
C ILE A 533 20.57 -9.69 -10.63
N LEU A 534 19.80 -10.35 -11.50
CA LEU A 534 18.71 -9.71 -12.22
C LEU A 534 17.43 -9.86 -11.42
N ILE A 535 16.75 -8.74 -11.14
CA ILE A 535 15.50 -8.72 -10.39
C ILE A 535 14.41 -8.01 -11.18
N ASN A 536 13.18 -8.52 -11.11
CA ASN A 536 12.01 -7.79 -11.58
C ASN A 536 11.50 -6.86 -10.47
N ALA A 537 11.85 -5.58 -10.56
CA ALA A 537 11.42 -4.55 -9.63
C ALA A 537 10.46 -3.60 -10.33
N ASN A 538 9.25 -3.41 -9.79
CA ASN A 538 8.26 -2.48 -10.34
C ASN A 538 7.86 -2.76 -11.81
N GLN A 539 7.85 -4.04 -12.20
CA GLN A 539 7.66 -4.52 -13.58
C GLN A 539 8.76 -4.06 -14.55
N LYS A 540 9.96 -3.81 -14.03
CA LYS A 540 11.17 -3.49 -14.80
C LYS A 540 12.33 -4.37 -14.35
N LEU A 541 13.10 -4.86 -15.33
CA LEU A 541 14.28 -5.66 -15.04
C LEU A 541 15.43 -4.75 -14.60
N THR A 542 16.01 -5.02 -13.44
CA THR A 542 17.15 -4.29 -12.90
C THR A 542 18.23 -5.28 -12.51
N GLN A 543 19.42 -5.10 -13.07
CA GLN A 543 20.60 -5.86 -12.67
C GLN A 543 21.30 -5.15 -11.51
N ILE A 544 21.60 -5.88 -10.44
CA ILE A 544 22.23 -5.38 -9.22
C ILE A 544 23.51 -6.16 -8.99
N TYR A 545 24.63 -5.46 -8.88
CA TYR A 545 25.96 -6.02 -8.67
C TYR A 545 26.26 -6.12 -7.15
N LEU A 546 27.18 -7.01 -6.75
CA LEU A 546 27.55 -7.19 -5.33
C LEU A 546 28.14 -5.94 -4.66
N ASN A 547 28.65 -5.00 -5.45
CA ASN A 547 29.10 -3.68 -5.01
C ASN A 547 27.97 -2.64 -4.94
N SER A 548 26.70 -3.07 -5.02
CA SER A 548 25.49 -2.24 -5.00
C SER A 548 25.30 -1.31 -6.20
N ARG A 549 26.13 -1.43 -7.25
CA ARG A 549 25.85 -0.77 -8.54
C ARG A 549 24.59 -1.38 -9.14
N THR A 550 23.74 -0.55 -9.73
CA THR A 550 22.52 -0.99 -10.42
C THR A 550 22.55 -0.58 -11.90
N ALA A 551 21.90 -1.39 -12.74
CA ALA A 551 21.65 -1.08 -14.14
C ALA A 551 20.22 -1.52 -14.48
N THR A 552 19.35 -0.58 -14.82
CA THR A 552 17.99 -0.89 -15.27
C THR A 552 18.01 -1.19 -16.76
N ILE A 553 17.39 -2.31 -17.14
CA ILE A 553 17.24 -2.70 -18.54
C ILE A 553 16.02 -1.99 -19.09
N ASP A 554 16.23 -1.20 -20.14
CA ASP A 554 15.14 -0.49 -20.79
C ASP A 554 14.41 -1.43 -21.74
N PHE A 555 13.12 -1.64 -21.47
CA PHE A 555 12.25 -2.48 -22.28
C PHE A 555 10.87 -1.84 -22.35
N ALA A 556 10.30 -1.78 -23.55
CA ALA A 556 9.09 -1.04 -23.84
C ALA A 556 7.83 -1.58 -23.14
N HIS A 557 7.86 -2.84 -22.67
CA HIS A 557 6.69 -3.51 -22.11
C HIS A 557 6.90 -3.87 -20.63
N PRO A 558 5.91 -3.64 -19.75
CA PRO A 558 6.01 -4.04 -18.35
C PRO A 558 6.20 -5.56 -18.20
N ILE A 559 7.14 -5.95 -17.34
CA ILE A 559 7.43 -7.36 -17.03
C ILE A 559 6.62 -7.81 -15.82
N GLN A 560 5.64 -8.69 -16.05
CA GLN A 560 4.80 -9.25 -15.01
C GLN A 560 5.52 -10.34 -14.20
N LYS A 561 6.31 -11.18 -14.86
CA LYS A 561 7.08 -12.26 -14.23
C LYS A 561 8.43 -12.43 -14.92
N LEU A 562 9.47 -12.71 -14.14
CA LEU A 562 10.78 -13.15 -14.62
C LEU A 562 10.96 -14.62 -14.24
N PHE A 563 10.92 -15.52 -15.22
CA PHE A 563 11.03 -16.96 -14.95
C PHE A 563 12.48 -17.43 -14.86
N GLN A 564 13.30 -17.05 -15.85
CA GLN A 564 14.69 -17.45 -15.94
C GLN A 564 15.48 -16.34 -16.62
N TRP A 565 16.74 -16.19 -16.22
CA TRP A 565 17.72 -15.38 -16.92
C TRP A 565 18.96 -16.22 -17.23
N ASN A 566 19.36 -16.26 -18.49
CA ASN A 566 20.66 -16.75 -18.91
C ASN A 566 21.57 -15.52 -19.10
N SER A 567 22.52 -15.31 -18.19
CA SER A 567 23.42 -14.15 -18.24
C SER A 567 24.51 -14.25 -19.31
N GLU A 568 24.80 -15.45 -19.82
CA GLU A 568 25.85 -15.67 -20.84
C GLU A 568 25.34 -15.27 -22.23
N SER A 569 24.14 -15.70 -22.59
CA SER A 569 23.43 -15.21 -23.79
C SER A 569 22.73 -13.88 -23.55
N ASN A 570 22.62 -13.45 -22.29
CA ASN A 570 21.88 -12.29 -21.83
C ASN A 570 20.41 -12.30 -22.31
N THR A 571 19.75 -13.45 -22.18
CA THR A 571 18.34 -13.64 -22.54
C THR A 571 17.47 -13.97 -21.32
N ALA A 572 16.20 -13.59 -21.35
CA ALA A 572 15.27 -13.86 -20.24
C ALA A 572 13.93 -14.42 -20.72
N LEU A 573 13.42 -15.41 -19.99
CA LEU A 573 12.04 -15.90 -20.13
C LEU A 573 11.13 -15.10 -19.21
N VAL A 574 10.06 -14.53 -19.76
CA VAL A 574 9.19 -13.61 -19.04
C VAL A 574 7.72 -13.78 -19.39
N ILE A 575 6.85 -13.30 -18.50
CA ILE A 575 5.54 -12.80 -18.90
C ILE A 575 5.63 -11.29 -19.03
N ALA A 576 5.40 -10.76 -20.21
CA ALA A 576 5.37 -9.32 -20.48
C ALA A 576 3.96 -8.87 -20.88
N ARG A 577 3.60 -7.63 -20.54
CA ARG A 577 2.33 -7.02 -20.98
C ARG A 577 2.55 -6.27 -22.30
N ILE A 578 2.26 -6.94 -23.41
CA ILE A 578 2.44 -6.41 -24.77
C ILE A 578 1.05 -6.01 -25.29
N LYS A 579 0.87 -4.72 -25.62
CA LYS A 579 -0.43 -4.14 -26.06
C LYS A 579 -1.58 -4.45 -25.09
N GLY A 580 -1.32 -4.33 -23.78
CA GLY A 580 -2.31 -4.59 -22.73
C GLY A 580 -2.53 -6.07 -22.37
N ILE A 581 -2.04 -7.02 -23.16
CA ILE A 581 -2.26 -8.47 -22.98
C ILE A 581 -0.99 -9.13 -22.43
N LEU A 582 -1.16 -10.09 -21.52
CA LEU A 582 -0.04 -10.89 -21.01
C LEU A 582 0.41 -11.89 -22.08
N LYS A 583 1.69 -11.85 -22.42
CA LYS A 583 2.33 -12.72 -23.42
C LYS A 583 3.49 -13.46 -22.78
N PHE A 584 3.61 -14.76 -23.08
CA PHE A 584 4.80 -15.53 -22.73
C PHE A 584 5.86 -15.33 -23.81
N ALA A 585 7.01 -14.78 -23.43
CA ALA A 585 8.02 -14.32 -24.36
C ALA A 585 9.43 -14.60 -23.87
N GLU A 586 10.34 -14.63 -24.84
CA GLU A 586 11.78 -14.58 -24.65
C GLU A 586 12.30 -13.20 -25.05
N LEU A 587 13.11 -12.60 -24.19
CA LEU A 587 13.74 -11.29 -24.40
C LEU A 587 15.23 -11.44 -24.64
N ASP A 588 15.76 -10.68 -25.60
CA ASP A 588 17.18 -10.37 -25.72
C ASP A 588 17.46 -9.06 -24.98
N LEU A 589 18.20 -9.15 -23.88
CA LEU A 589 18.46 -8.01 -23.01
C LEU A 589 19.58 -7.10 -23.53
N ASN A 590 20.27 -7.47 -24.61
CA ASN A 590 21.32 -6.64 -25.22
C ASN A 590 20.73 -5.52 -26.08
N ASN A 591 19.63 -5.80 -26.78
CA ASN A 591 19.02 -4.90 -27.76
C ASN A 591 17.52 -4.64 -27.50
N GLY A 592 16.92 -5.29 -26.49
CA GLY A 592 15.51 -5.12 -26.13
C GLY A 592 14.53 -5.78 -27.11
N THR A 593 15.01 -6.61 -28.04
CA THR A 593 14.14 -7.38 -28.93
C THR A 593 13.49 -8.54 -28.19
N HIS A 594 12.35 -9.00 -28.69
CA HIS A 594 11.59 -10.08 -28.07
C HIS A 594 10.96 -11.02 -29.10
N ARG A 595 10.78 -12.26 -28.69
CA ARG A 595 10.02 -13.28 -29.42
C ARG A 595 8.88 -13.77 -28.54
N VAL A 596 7.65 -13.61 -28.99
CA VAL A 596 6.49 -14.24 -28.34
C VAL A 596 6.57 -15.74 -28.60
N ILE A 597 6.57 -16.53 -27.52
CA ILE A 597 6.62 -17.99 -27.58
C ILE A 597 5.20 -18.50 -27.83
N ASN A 598 4.26 -18.12 -26.95
CA ASN A 598 2.84 -18.44 -27.11
C ASN A 598 1.97 -17.47 -26.27
N ASP A 599 0.66 -17.61 -26.46
CA ASP A 599 -0.36 -16.85 -25.73
C ASP A 599 -0.89 -17.61 -24.50
N LYS A 600 -0.29 -18.76 -24.15
CA LYS A 600 -0.72 -19.55 -23.01
C LYS A 600 -0.42 -18.80 -21.72
N LYS A 601 -1.31 -18.97 -20.75
CA LYS A 601 -1.07 -18.46 -19.40
C LYS A 601 -0.12 -19.41 -18.68
N VAL A 602 1.12 -18.97 -18.55
CA VAL A 602 2.19 -19.75 -17.94
C VAL A 602 2.49 -19.23 -16.53
N HIS A 603 2.64 -20.15 -15.57
CA HIS A 603 2.89 -19.83 -14.16
C HIS A 603 4.35 -20.04 -13.75
N TRP A 604 5.07 -20.90 -14.48
CA TRP A 604 6.50 -21.20 -14.34
C TRP A 604 7.05 -21.64 -15.70
N ALA A 605 8.29 -21.28 -16.03
CA ALA A 605 8.94 -21.72 -17.26
C ALA A 605 10.46 -21.75 -17.11
N VAL A 606 11.11 -22.60 -17.90
CA VAL A 606 12.56 -22.70 -17.92
C VAL A 606 13.06 -23.29 -19.24
N LYS A 607 14.26 -22.93 -19.65
CA LYS A 607 15.04 -23.67 -20.63
C LYS A 607 16.06 -24.54 -19.92
N SER A 608 16.09 -25.81 -20.29
CA SER A 608 17.16 -26.76 -19.94
C SER A 608 18.49 -26.37 -20.56
N GLU A 609 19.55 -27.07 -20.17
CA GLU A 609 20.92 -26.84 -20.66
C GLU A 609 21.07 -27.09 -22.17
N ASP A 610 20.28 -28.02 -22.73
CA ASP A 610 20.20 -28.29 -24.18
C ASP A 610 19.26 -27.33 -24.92
N GLY A 611 18.64 -26.37 -24.21
CA GLY A 611 17.77 -25.34 -24.77
C GLY A 611 16.31 -25.76 -24.97
N GLN A 612 15.90 -26.97 -24.56
CA GLN A 612 14.50 -27.39 -24.56
C GLN A 612 13.70 -26.49 -23.60
N LEU A 613 12.53 -26.03 -24.06
CA LEU A 613 11.64 -25.23 -23.22
C LEU A 613 10.69 -26.14 -22.45
N ILE A 614 10.62 -25.93 -21.13
CA ILE A 614 9.65 -26.56 -20.23
C ILE A 614 8.84 -25.47 -19.55
N TYR A 615 7.52 -25.66 -19.43
CA TYR A 615 6.67 -24.71 -18.74
C TYR A 615 5.47 -25.36 -18.07
N LEU A 616 4.91 -24.63 -17.09
CA LEU A 616 3.71 -24.98 -16.35
C LEU A 616 2.58 -24.03 -16.77
N ASP A 617 1.47 -24.57 -17.27
CA ASP A 617 0.31 -23.76 -17.63
C ASP A 617 -0.55 -23.35 -16.41
N ASN A 618 -1.70 -22.73 -16.66
CA ASN A 618 -2.63 -22.25 -15.63
C ASN A 618 -3.49 -23.33 -14.97
N MET A 619 -3.35 -24.58 -15.40
CA MET A 619 -3.96 -25.77 -14.79
C MET A 619 -2.92 -26.60 -14.03
N ASP A 620 -1.72 -26.06 -13.82
CA ASP A 620 -0.57 -26.75 -13.22
C ASP A 620 -0.13 -27.98 -14.02
N GLN A 621 -0.25 -27.94 -15.35
CA GLN A 621 0.19 -29.02 -16.23
C GLN A 621 1.54 -28.69 -16.83
N PHE A 622 2.46 -29.67 -16.78
CA PHE A 622 3.80 -29.53 -17.35
C PHE A 622 3.83 -29.85 -18.83
N TRP A 623 4.48 -28.97 -19.58
CA TRP A 623 4.65 -29.05 -21.02
C TRP A 623 6.12 -28.91 -21.40
N GLN A 624 6.53 -29.61 -22.44
CA GLN A 624 7.84 -29.49 -23.08
C GLN A 624 7.68 -29.25 -24.58
N SER A 625 8.65 -28.59 -25.20
CA SER A 625 8.66 -28.42 -26.66
C SER A 625 8.75 -29.77 -27.38
N GLY A 626 7.86 -29.99 -28.35
CA GLY A 626 7.86 -31.15 -29.24
C GLY A 626 8.15 -30.78 -30.71
N PRO A 627 8.21 -31.77 -31.62
CA PRO A 627 8.60 -31.54 -33.03
C PRO A 627 7.61 -30.69 -33.83
N VAL A 628 6.33 -30.75 -33.47
CA VAL A 628 5.23 -30.04 -34.15
C VAL A 628 4.48 -29.14 -33.17
N GLU A 629 4.16 -29.66 -31.99
CA GLU A 629 3.48 -28.96 -30.91
C GLU A 629 4.09 -29.31 -29.55
N ASP A 630 3.85 -28.46 -28.55
CA ASP A 630 4.26 -28.75 -27.19
C ASP A 630 3.53 -29.99 -26.65
N GLN A 631 4.26 -30.87 -25.97
CA GLN A 631 3.77 -32.14 -25.45
C GLN A 631 3.70 -32.10 -23.93
N ARG A 632 2.73 -32.82 -23.36
CA ARG A 632 2.64 -32.98 -21.90
C ARG A 632 3.70 -33.94 -21.39
N ILE A 633 4.29 -33.61 -20.25
CA ILE A 633 5.20 -34.52 -19.56
C ILE A 633 4.36 -35.51 -18.74
N ALA A 634 4.14 -36.71 -19.29
CA ALA A 634 3.22 -37.70 -18.72
C ALA A 634 3.57 -38.11 -17.28
N SER A 635 4.86 -38.20 -16.96
CA SER A 635 5.34 -38.54 -15.62
C SER A 635 5.06 -37.45 -14.56
N LEU A 636 4.69 -36.24 -14.98
CA LEU A 636 4.40 -35.10 -14.10
C LEU A 636 2.91 -34.77 -13.98
N ILE A 637 2.03 -35.68 -14.41
CA ILE A 637 0.59 -35.55 -14.17
C ILE A 637 0.33 -35.46 -12.65
N ASP A 638 -0.49 -34.49 -12.25
CA ASP A 638 -0.86 -34.17 -10.86
C ASP A 638 0.31 -33.78 -9.93
N GLN A 639 1.48 -33.44 -10.50
CA GLN A 639 2.64 -32.99 -9.71
C GLN A 639 2.77 -31.47 -9.61
N GLY A 640 1.99 -30.73 -10.40
CA GLY A 640 1.91 -29.28 -10.34
C GLY A 640 1.16 -28.77 -9.10
N SER A 641 1.42 -27.53 -8.70
CA SER A 641 0.92 -26.91 -7.47
C SER A 641 1.26 -25.42 -7.42
N ASP A 642 0.78 -24.72 -6.39
CA ASP A 642 1.20 -23.35 -6.06
C ASP A 642 2.51 -23.29 -5.22
N ASN A 643 3.16 -24.42 -4.90
CA ASN A 643 4.28 -24.52 -3.95
C ASN A 643 5.67 -24.35 -4.60
N GLY A 644 5.73 -23.90 -5.85
CA GLY A 644 6.97 -23.55 -6.55
C GLY A 644 7.70 -24.72 -7.22
N PHE A 645 8.53 -24.37 -8.21
CA PHE A 645 9.34 -25.29 -9.00
C PHE A 645 10.69 -24.66 -9.31
N ILE A 646 11.71 -25.49 -9.44
CA ILE A 646 13.07 -25.08 -9.79
C ILE A 646 13.70 -26.13 -10.69
N ILE A 647 14.77 -25.75 -11.40
CA ILE A 647 15.59 -26.67 -12.16
C ILE A 647 17.04 -26.58 -11.66
N LYS A 648 17.71 -27.72 -11.57
CA LYS A 648 19.16 -27.81 -11.33
C LYS A 648 19.72 -29.02 -12.06
N ASN A 649 20.79 -28.84 -12.83
CA ASN A 649 21.47 -29.91 -13.56
C ASN A 649 20.52 -30.79 -14.40
N ASN A 650 19.64 -30.14 -15.17
CA ASN A 650 18.57 -30.78 -15.95
C ASN A 650 17.54 -31.63 -15.16
N THR A 651 17.48 -31.46 -13.85
CA THR A 651 16.46 -32.06 -12.99
C THR A 651 15.51 -30.98 -12.46
N ILE A 652 14.23 -31.17 -12.68
CA ILE A 652 13.16 -30.33 -12.13
C ILE A 652 12.85 -30.84 -10.73
N TYR A 653 12.76 -29.92 -9.78
CA TYR A 653 12.29 -30.20 -8.42
C TYR A 653 11.02 -29.40 -8.15
N GLY A 654 10.07 -30.02 -7.47
CA GLY A 654 8.81 -29.40 -7.12
C GLY A 654 8.20 -29.99 -5.87
N ILE A 655 7.22 -29.29 -5.32
CA ILE A 655 6.43 -29.77 -4.19
C ILE A 655 5.00 -29.90 -4.70
N ASN A 656 4.41 -31.09 -4.66
CA ASN A 656 3.03 -31.29 -5.11
C ASN A 656 2.01 -30.84 -4.04
N GLU A 657 0.72 -30.90 -4.36
CA GLU A 657 -0.39 -30.55 -3.45
C GLU A 657 -0.49 -31.47 -2.21
N LYS A 658 0.23 -32.61 -2.20
CA LYS A 658 0.34 -33.52 -1.05
C LYS A 658 1.52 -33.17 -0.14
N PHE A 659 2.21 -32.05 -0.37
CA PHE A 659 3.42 -31.65 0.35
C PHE A 659 4.54 -32.70 0.25
N GLN A 660 4.72 -33.25 -0.96
CA GLN A 660 5.83 -34.16 -1.26
C GLN A 660 6.82 -33.46 -2.17
N LEU A 661 8.09 -33.43 -1.76
CA LEU A 661 9.20 -33.04 -2.62
C LEU A 661 9.44 -34.16 -3.63
N TRP A 662 9.46 -33.81 -4.90
CA TRP A 662 9.73 -34.72 -6.00
C TRP A 662 10.80 -34.16 -6.93
N SER A 663 11.42 -35.05 -7.71
CA SER A 663 12.38 -34.71 -8.75
C SER A 663 12.03 -35.40 -10.06
N TYR A 664 12.30 -34.74 -11.18
CA TYR A 664 12.18 -35.30 -12.52
C TYR A 664 13.40 -34.92 -13.37
N THR A 665 14.18 -35.92 -13.77
CA THR A 665 15.37 -35.72 -14.61
C THR A 665 14.96 -35.76 -16.07
N LEU A 666 15.23 -34.68 -16.81
CA LEU A 666 14.77 -34.51 -18.20
C LEU A 666 15.42 -35.52 -19.16
N ASN A 667 16.71 -35.81 -19.01
CA ASN A 667 17.45 -36.69 -19.93
C ASN A 667 16.96 -38.14 -19.91
N ASP A 668 16.69 -38.66 -18.72
CA ASP A 668 16.33 -40.07 -18.50
C ASP A 668 14.83 -40.26 -18.26
N GLU A 669 14.06 -39.15 -18.29
CA GLU A 669 12.64 -39.07 -17.96
C GLU A 669 12.28 -39.70 -16.60
N ALA A 670 13.22 -39.70 -15.65
CA ALA A 670 13.11 -40.39 -14.38
C ALA A 670 12.40 -39.53 -13.32
N PHE A 671 11.21 -39.96 -12.90
CA PHE A 671 10.45 -39.34 -11.81
C PHE A 671 10.69 -40.06 -10.47
N ASN A 672 10.96 -39.29 -9.42
CA ASN A 672 11.12 -39.81 -8.06
C ASN A 672 10.44 -38.90 -7.03
N ILE A 673 9.74 -39.50 -6.06
CA ILE A 673 9.33 -38.81 -4.84
C ILE A 673 10.49 -38.89 -3.86
N ILE A 674 11.02 -37.75 -3.44
CA ILE A 674 12.14 -37.66 -2.49
C ILE A 674 11.60 -37.89 -1.07
N GLY A 675 10.53 -37.20 -0.69
CA GLY A 675 9.93 -37.36 0.63
C GLY A 675 8.92 -36.27 0.96
N ASN A 676 8.36 -36.31 2.17
CA ASN A 676 7.40 -35.30 2.63
C ASN A 676 8.11 -34.02 3.09
N VAL A 677 7.45 -32.86 2.97
CA VAL A 677 7.92 -31.57 3.50
C VAL A 677 6.90 -30.98 4.48
N PRO A 678 7.30 -30.02 5.35
CA PRO A 678 6.38 -29.42 6.31
C PRO A 678 5.20 -28.71 5.63
N GLN A 679 3.97 -28.89 6.15
CA GLN A 679 2.77 -28.21 5.63
C GLN A 679 2.77 -26.68 5.81
N ARG A 680 3.65 -26.15 6.66
CA ARG A 680 3.85 -24.69 6.86
C ARG A 680 4.77 -24.05 5.84
N LEU A 681 5.40 -24.85 4.97
CA LEU A 681 6.16 -24.36 3.83
C LEU A 681 5.21 -23.65 2.87
N ASP A 682 5.57 -22.43 2.43
CA ASP A 682 4.80 -21.74 1.41
C ASP A 682 5.23 -22.16 0.01
N TYR A 683 6.53 -22.12 -0.30
CA TYR A 683 7.06 -22.58 -1.59
C TYR A 683 8.57 -22.84 -1.56
N ILE A 684 9.04 -23.75 -2.43
CA ILE A 684 10.46 -23.97 -2.70
C ILE A 684 11.05 -22.76 -3.44
N THR A 685 12.25 -22.33 -3.03
CA THR A 685 12.92 -21.16 -3.60
C THR A 685 14.18 -21.56 -4.37
N ASP A 686 14.96 -22.53 -3.88
CA ASP A 686 16.14 -23.06 -4.58
C ASP A 686 16.59 -24.42 -4.06
N ILE A 687 17.57 -25.05 -4.73
CA ILE A 687 18.20 -26.30 -4.29
C ILE A 687 19.67 -26.35 -4.69
N ASN A 688 20.49 -26.95 -3.84
CA ASN A 688 21.86 -27.33 -4.16
C ASN A 688 22.02 -28.86 -4.05
N GLN A 689 23.24 -29.38 -4.08
CA GLN A 689 23.45 -30.84 -4.04
C GLN A 689 23.04 -31.50 -2.71
N THR A 690 22.97 -30.75 -1.63
CA THR A 690 22.80 -31.26 -0.26
C THR A 690 21.58 -30.71 0.46
N GLU A 691 21.06 -29.56 0.04
CA GLU A 691 20.09 -28.76 0.79
C GLU A 691 19.04 -28.14 -0.14
N ILE A 692 17.83 -27.98 0.41
CA ILE A 692 16.73 -27.25 -0.21
C ILE A 692 16.51 -25.92 0.53
N LEU A 693 16.32 -24.84 -0.24
CA LEU A 693 15.83 -23.55 0.24
C LEU A 693 14.33 -23.43 0.01
N PHE A 694 13.63 -22.90 1.01
CA PHE A 694 12.21 -22.61 0.91
C PHE A 694 11.83 -21.42 1.78
N THR A 695 10.69 -20.83 1.47
CA THR A 695 10.05 -19.85 2.33
C THR A 695 9.14 -20.58 3.33
N LEU A 696 9.38 -20.35 4.62
CA LEU A 696 8.59 -20.90 5.71
C LEU A 696 7.70 -19.81 6.30
N ARG A 697 6.39 -20.06 6.37
CA ARG A 697 5.48 -19.14 7.06
C ARG A 697 5.65 -19.26 8.57
N ILE A 698 6.00 -18.15 9.21
CA ILE A 698 6.09 -18.05 10.67
C ILE A 698 4.77 -17.54 11.23
N ALA A 699 4.31 -16.39 10.74
CA ALA A 699 3.05 -15.79 11.15
C ALA A 699 2.44 -14.98 10.01
N ALA A 700 1.12 -14.94 9.95
CA ALA A 700 0.39 -14.13 8.98
C ALA A 700 -0.73 -13.36 9.67
N LYS A 701 -0.41 -12.77 10.82
CA LYS A 701 -1.36 -12.06 11.68
C LYS A 701 -1.85 -10.82 10.96
N LYS A 702 -3.13 -10.85 10.58
CA LYS A 702 -3.86 -9.71 10.05
C LYS A 702 -5.14 -9.57 10.83
N GLU A 703 -5.45 -8.35 11.19
CA GLU A 703 -6.62 -7.98 11.97
C GLU A 703 -7.42 -6.91 11.24
N VAL A 704 -8.72 -6.91 11.47
CA VAL A 704 -9.58 -5.79 11.12
C VAL A 704 -9.38 -4.73 12.19
N ALA A 705 -9.00 -3.53 11.77
CA ALA A 705 -8.85 -2.37 12.64
C ALA A 705 -9.76 -1.24 12.14
N GLU A 706 -10.07 -0.31 13.03
CA GLU A 706 -10.86 0.88 12.77
C GLU A 706 -10.01 2.12 13.03
N ILE A 707 -10.00 3.03 12.06
CA ILE A 707 -9.46 4.38 12.19
C ILE A 707 -10.62 5.31 12.49
N ILE A 708 -10.52 6.10 13.55
CA ILE A 708 -11.48 7.15 13.87
C ILE A 708 -10.83 8.49 13.50
N LEU A 709 -11.54 9.27 12.70
CA LEU A 709 -11.09 10.59 12.25
C LEU A 709 -11.48 11.66 13.27
N ALA A 710 -10.63 12.67 13.41
CA ALA A 710 -10.92 13.88 14.17
C ALA A 710 -11.99 14.71 13.44
N ASP A 711 -12.73 15.51 14.23
CA ASP A 711 -13.79 16.41 13.75
C ASP A 711 -13.28 17.61 12.96
#